data_AF-A0A453MKN7-F1
#
_entry.id   AF-A0A453MKN7-F1
#
_cell.length_a   1.000
_cell.length_b   1.000
_cell.length_c   1.000
_cell.angle_alpha   90.00
_cell.angle_beta   90.00
_cell.angle_gamma   90.00
#
_symmetry.space_group_name_H-M   'P 1'
#
loop_
_entity.id
_entity.type
_entity.pdbx_description
1 polymer ?
#
loop_
_entity_poly.entity_id
_entity_poly.type
_entity_poly.pdbx_seq_one_letter_code
_entity_poly.pdbx_strand_id
1 'polypeptide(L)'
;PRHTGALPPPAAMAEKLRDLSQPIDVPVLDATVAAFYGTGSKEERSAADLILRDLQNNPDMWLQVVHILQNSQNLNTKFFALQVLESVIKYRWNALPVEQRDGIKNYISDVIVQLSSNEVSFRQERLYVNKLNIILVQVLKHEWPARWTSFIPDLVAAAKSSETICENCMAILKLLSEEIFDFSRGEMTQQKIKELKSSLNSEFRLIHELCLYVLSATQSSELIRATLATLHAFLSWIPVGFIFESPLLETLLKFFPMAAYRNLTLQCLTEVAALQFGDFYNVQYVKMYTFFMLQLQAILPPGTIPNAYANGSNEEQAFIQNLALFFTAFFKNHIRILEASAENRAALLVGLEYLIGISYVDDTEVFKVCLDYWNVFVLELFEAHNQMEPAIPAAQMIPGVDGTGTAVHQRRQLYASPLSKLRMLMICRMAKPEEVLIVEDENGNIVRETMKDNDVLVQYKIMRETLIYLSHLDHEDTEQQMLKKLTKQLNGEDWSWNNLNTLCWAIGSISGSMVEEQENRFLVMVIRDLLNLCEITKGKDNKAVIASNIMYVVGQYPRFLRAHWKFLKTVVNKLFEFMHEMHPGVQDMACDTFLKIVQKCKRKFVTQQVGENEPFVSELLTNLATTILDLEPHQIHTFYESVGHMIQAESDNTKRDEYLKRLMSLPNQKWAEIIGQAGQSIDILKNQDVIRSVLNILQTNTSVATSLGPHFFPQISLIFLDMLTVYRNVQRACIKHYC
;
A
#
# COMPACT_ATOMS: atom_id res chain seq x y z
N PRO A 1 -47.40 -20.36 -32.55
CA PRO A 1 -48.14 -20.83 -31.36
C PRO A 1 -47.17 -21.12 -30.21
N ARG A 2 -46.88 -20.08 -29.42
CA ARG A 2 -45.99 -20.13 -28.26
C ARG A 2 -46.78 -20.70 -27.07
N HIS A 3 -46.38 -21.86 -26.54
CA HIS A 3 -46.77 -22.27 -25.21
C HIS A 3 -45.92 -21.50 -24.20
N THR A 4 -46.39 -20.34 -23.77
CA THR A 4 -45.93 -19.69 -22.55
C THR A 4 -46.64 -20.37 -21.38
N GLY A 5 -46.05 -21.44 -20.85
CA GLY A 5 -46.42 -21.96 -19.54
C GLY A 5 -46.04 -20.93 -18.47
N ALA A 6 -47.03 -20.37 -17.78
CA ALA A 6 -46.77 -19.51 -16.63
C ALA A 6 -46.04 -20.31 -15.56
N LEU A 7 -44.90 -19.79 -15.08
CA LEU A 7 -44.16 -20.35 -13.94
C LEU A 7 -45.10 -20.38 -12.73
N PRO A 8 -45.22 -21.51 -12.00
CA PRO A 8 -46.02 -21.57 -10.79
C PRO A 8 -45.50 -20.57 -9.73
N PRO A 9 -46.37 -20.07 -8.82
CA PRO A 9 -45.98 -19.08 -7.82
C PRO A 9 -44.84 -19.60 -6.92
N PRO A 10 -43.93 -18.73 -6.44
CA PRO A 10 -42.71 -19.13 -5.70
C PRO A 10 -42.95 -20.06 -4.51
N ALA A 11 -44.09 -19.90 -3.81
CA ALA A 11 -44.49 -20.74 -2.69
C ALA A 11 -44.77 -22.21 -3.10
N ALA A 12 -45.37 -22.43 -4.27
CA ALA A 12 -45.66 -23.77 -4.79
C ALA A 12 -44.41 -24.46 -5.37
N MET A 13 -43.43 -23.69 -5.84
CA MET A 13 -42.11 -24.20 -6.23
C MET A 13 -41.30 -24.67 -5.02
N ALA A 14 -41.35 -23.90 -3.93
CA ALA A 14 -40.66 -24.22 -2.68
C ALA A 14 -41.14 -25.53 -2.06
N GLU A 15 -42.46 -25.80 -2.05
CA GLU A 15 -43.01 -27.05 -1.50
C GLU A 15 -42.56 -28.29 -2.30
N LYS A 16 -42.47 -28.19 -3.63
CA LYS A 16 -42.04 -29.31 -4.48
C LYS A 16 -40.56 -29.64 -4.36
N LEU A 17 -39.71 -28.65 -4.11
CA LEU A 17 -38.26 -28.87 -3.94
C LEU A 17 -37.90 -29.36 -2.52
N ARG A 18 -38.77 -29.16 -1.53
CA ARG A 18 -38.52 -29.51 -0.12
C ARG A 18 -38.71 -31.00 0.20
N ASP A 19 -39.48 -31.74 -0.60
CA ASP A 19 -39.64 -33.18 -0.41
C ASP A 19 -38.52 -33.96 -1.13
N LEU A 20 -37.50 -34.37 -0.36
CA LEU A 20 -36.37 -35.14 -0.86
C LEU A 20 -36.58 -36.66 -0.78
N SER A 21 -37.77 -37.13 -0.42
CA SER A 21 -38.11 -38.57 -0.43
C SER A 21 -38.27 -39.11 -1.87
N GLN A 22 -38.45 -38.21 -2.84
CA GLN A 22 -38.48 -38.48 -4.27
C GLN A 22 -37.30 -37.77 -4.96
N PRO A 23 -36.90 -38.19 -6.18
CA PRO A 23 -35.94 -37.44 -6.98
C PRO A 23 -36.40 -36.00 -7.18
N ILE A 24 -35.51 -35.04 -6.90
CA ILE A 24 -35.84 -33.61 -6.98
C ILE A 24 -36.17 -33.19 -8.42
N ASP A 25 -37.17 -32.32 -8.60
CA ASP A 25 -37.57 -31.80 -9.91
C ASP A 25 -36.50 -30.81 -10.45
N VAL A 26 -35.59 -31.32 -11.27
CA VAL A 26 -34.44 -30.57 -11.82
C VAL A 26 -34.86 -29.36 -12.66
N PRO A 27 -35.86 -29.43 -13.57
CA PRO A 27 -36.38 -28.24 -14.25
C PRO A 27 -36.86 -27.11 -13.31
N VAL A 28 -37.52 -27.46 -12.20
CA VAL A 28 -37.97 -26.46 -11.20
C VAL A 28 -36.78 -25.89 -10.44
N LEU A 29 -35.77 -26.71 -10.11
CA LEU A 29 -34.53 -26.24 -9.51
C LEU A 29 -33.77 -25.29 -10.47
N ASP A 30 -33.66 -25.64 -11.75
CA ASP A 30 -33.03 -24.80 -12.78
C ASP A 30 -33.73 -23.44 -12.90
N ALA A 31 -35.07 -23.42 -12.87
CA ALA A 31 -35.84 -22.19 -12.87
C ALA A 31 -35.59 -21.34 -11.61
N THR A 32 -35.49 -21.99 -10.44
CA THR A 32 -35.23 -21.32 -9.16
C THR A 32 -33.83 -20.70 -9.12
N VAL A 33 -32.81 -21.45 -9.56
CA VAL A 33 -31.44 -20.94 -9.69
C VAL A 33 -31.35 -19.82 -10.72
N ALA A 34 -32.05 -19.96 -11.86
CA ALA A 34 -32.11 -18.90 -12.86
C ALA A 34 -32.80 -17.63 -12.33
N ALA A 35 -33.83 -17.75 -11.48
CA ALA A 35 -34.47 -16.61 -10.84
C ALA A 35 -33.54 -15.88 -9.87
N PHE A 36 -32.67 -16.60 -9.16
CA PHE A 36 -31.66 -16.02 -8.28
C PHE A 36 -30.60 -15.21 -9.05
N TYR A 37 -30.07 -15.76 -10.14
CA TYR A 37 -29.04 -15.10 -10.98
C TYR A 37 -29.59 -14.15 -12.05
N GLY A 38 -30.89 -14.21 -12.35
CA GLY A 38 -31.55 -13.47 -13.43
C GLY A 38 -31.83 -12.00 -13.10
N THR A 39 -32.30 -11.20 -14.07
CA THR A 39 -32.63 -9.77 -13.93
C THR A 39 -34.03 -9.48 -13.38
N GLY A 40 -34.64 -10.45 -12.68
CA GLY A 40 -35.98 -10.33 -12.10
C GLY A 40 -36.09 -9.31 -10.95
N SER A 41 -37.29 -9.22 -10.38
CA SER A 41 -37.57 -8.31 -9.25
C SER A 41 -36.75 -8.66 -8.00
N LYS A 42 -36.55 -7.67 -7.12
CA LYS A 42 -35.80 -7.88 -5.86
C LYS A 42 -36.51 -8.93 -4.99
N GLU A 43 -37.84 -8.93 -4.97
CA GLU A 43 -38.65 -9.89 -4.22
C GLU A 43 -38.46 -11.32 -4.73
N GLU A 44 -38.44 -11.53 -6.06
CA GLU A 44 -38.23 -12.85 -6.66
C GLU A 44 -36.84 -13.40 -6.36
N ARG A 45 -35.80 -12.57 -6.47
CA ARG A 45 -34.42 -12.98 -6.13
C ARG A 45 -34.29 -13.35 -4.65
N SER A 46 -34.88 -12.57 -3.75
CA SER A 46 -34.87 -12.87 -2.32
C SER A 46 -35.64 -14.15 -1.98
N ALA A 47 -36.77 -14.41 -2.65
CA ALA A 47 -37.50 -15.67 -2.47
C ALA A 47 -36.69 -16.87 -2.96
N ALA A 48 -36.02 -16.76 -4.11
CA ALA A 48 -35.15 -17.81 -4.64
C ALA A 48 -33.93 -18.07 -3.73
N ASP A 49 -33.29 -17.02 -3.19
CA ASP A 49 -32.18 -17.16 -2.22
C ASP A 49 -32.60 -17.95 -0.98
N LEU A 50 -33.77 -17.63 -0.40
CA LEU A 50 -34.30 -18.36 0.76
C LEU A 50 -34.50 -19.85 0.45
N ILE A 51 -35.10 -20.18 -0.70
CA ILE A 51 -35.31 -21.57 -1.11
C ILE A 51 -33.98 -22.31 -1.29
N LEU A 52 -33.01 -21.69 -1.97
CA LEU A 52 -31.69 -22.31 -2.20
C LEU A 52 -30.92 -22.52 -0.89
N ARG A 53 -30.99 -21.57 0.05
CA ARG A 53 -30.39 -21.72 1.39
C ARG A 53 -31.05 -22.83 2.19
N ASP A 54 -32.38 -22.92 2.16
CA ASP A 54 -33.12 -23.99 2.84
C ASP A 54 -32.70 -25.37 2.29
N LEU A 55 -32.59 -25.50 0.97
CA LEU A 55 -32.12 -26.73 0.32
C LEU A 55 -30.67 -27.04 0.68
N GLN A 56 -29.79 -26.04 0.67
CA GLN A 56 -28.38 -26.22 1.00
C GLN A 56 -28.16 -26.67 2.46
N ASN A 57 -29.01 -26.21 3.37
CA ASN A 57 -28.97 -26.58 4.78
C ASN A 57 -29.63 -27.95 5.07
N ASN A 58 -30.39 -28.50 4.12
CA ASN A 58 -31.04 -29.79 4.30
C ASN A 58 -29.98 -30.92 4.34
N PRO A 59 -29.97 -31.76 5.39
CA PRO A 59 -28.96 -32.80 5.58
C PRO A 59 -28.95 -33.88 4.50
N ASP A 60 -30.04 -34.04 3.74
CA ASP A 60 -30.21 -35.09 2.74
C ASP A 60 -30.06 -34.59 1.30
N MET A 61 -29.88 -33.27 1.09
CA MET A 61 -29.78 -32.66 -0.24
C MET A 61 -28.63 -33.24 -1.07
N TRP A 62 -27.55 -33.68 -0.41
CA TRP A 62 -26.41 -34.27 -1.08
C TRP A 62 -26.72 -35.59 -1.80
N LEU A 63 -27.75 -36.33 -1.35
CA LEU A 63 -28.21 -37.57 -2.00
C LEU A 63 -28.78 -37.29 -3.40
N GLN A 64 -29.26 -36.07 -3.63
CA GLN A 64 -29.83 -35.64 -4.91
C GLN A 64 -28.75 -35.08 -5.87
N VAL A 65 -27.52 -34.85 -5.41
CA VAL A 65 -26.49 -34.17 -6.21
C VAL A 65 -26.19 -34.91 -7.51
N VAL A 66 -26.00 -36.24 -7.47
CA VAL A 66 -25.72 -37.03 -8.68
C VAL A 66 -26.88 -36.93 -9.67
N HIS A 67 -28.13 -36.98 -9.17
CA HIS A 67 -29.32 -36.82 -10.00
C HIS A 67 -29.36 -35.44 -10.67
N ILE A 68 -29.04 -34.37 -9.93
CA ILE A 68 -29.00 -33.00 -10.46
C ILE A 68 -27.91 -32.85 -11.53
N LEU A 69 -26.70 -33.34 -11.26
CA LEU A 69 -25.56 -33.22 -12.18
C LEU A 69 -25.77 -33.98 -13.49
N GLN A 70 -26.50 -35.10 -13.47
CA GLN A 70 -26.83 -35.87 -14.67
C GLN A 70 -27.92 -35.23 -15.53
N ASN A 71 -28.91 -34.55 -14.90
CA ASN A 71 -30.12 -34.11 -15.59
C ASN A 71 -30.17 -32.60 -15.88
N SER A 72 -29.40 -31.77 -15.15
CA SER A 72 -29.38 -30.33 -15.36
C SER A 72 -28.45 -29.93 -16.51
N GLN A 73 -28.90 -28.99 -17.34
CA GLN A 73 -28.09 -28.33 -18.36
C GLN A 73 -27.61 -26.93 -17.91
N ASN A 74 -28.07 -26.45 -16.75
CA ASN A 74 -27.74 -25.13 -16.24
C ASN A 74 -26.45 -25.18 -15.40
N LEU A 75 -25.42 -24.43 -15.84
CA LEU A 75 -24.12 -24.36 -15.15
C LEU A 75 -24.28 -23.91 -13.68
N ASN A 76 -25.13 -22.93 -13.41
CA ASN A 76 -25.32 -22.42 -12.05
C ASN A 76 -25.96 -23.47 -11.13
N THR A 77 -26.87 -24.30 -11.66
CA THR A 77 -27.47 -25.40 -10.90
C THR A 77 -26.45 -26.49 -10.60
N LYS A 78 -25.59 -26.83 -11.58
CA LYS A 78 -24.47 -27.74 -11.36
C LYS A 78 -23.52 -27.20 -10.29
N PHE A 79 -23.22 -25.90 -10.29
CA PHE A 79 -22.40 -25.25 -9.26
C PHE A 79 -23.04 -25.32 -7.87
N PHE A 80 -24.34 -25.05 -7.77
CA PHE A 80 -25.09 -25.21 -6.53
C PHE A 80 -25.02 -26.64 -6.00
N ALA A 81 -25.24 -27.65 -6.86
CA ALA A 81 -25.14 -29.05 -6.46
C ALA A 81 -23.72 -29.43 -6.00
N LEU A 82 -22.67 -28.96 -6.70
CA LEU A 82 -21.29 -29.17 -6.26
C LEU A 82 -20.96 -28.43 -4.96
N GLN A 83 -21.57 -27.28 -4.67
CA GLN A 83 -21.40 -26.57 -3.40
C GLN A 83 -22.02 -27.34 -2.23
N VAL A 84 -23.18 -27.97 -2.43
CA VAL A 84 -23.78 -28.89 -1.45
C VAL A 84 -22.82 -30.07 -1.18
N LEU A 85 -22.30 -30.68 -2.25
CA LEU A 85 -21.36 -31.79 -2.14
C LEU A 85 -20.06 -31.40 -1.43
N GLU A 86 -19.52 -30.22 -1.74
CA GLU A 86 -18.33 -29.67 -1.09
C GLU A 86 -18.49 -29.56 0.43
N SER A 87 -19.65 -29.07 0.88
CA SER A 87 -19.96 -28.95 2.31
C SER A 87 -19.99 -30.32 2.99
N VAL A 88 -20.58 -31.33 2.34
CA VAL A 88 -20.60 -32.70 2.87
C VAL A 88 -19.19 -33.30 2.94
N ILE A 89 -18.36 -33.07 1.92
CA ILE A 89 -16.96 -33.53 1.93
C ILE A 89 -16.17 -32.83 3.06
N LYS A 90 -16.29 -31.52 3.21
CA LYS A 90 -15.55 -30.78 4.24
C LYS A 90 -15.93 -31.18 5.67
N TYR A 91 -17.22 -31.33 5.95
CA TYR A 91 -17.71 -31.42 7.33
C TYR A 91 -18.22 -32.80 7.75
N ARG A 92 -18.68 -33.64 6.82
CA ARG A 92 -19.36 -34.91 7.12
C ARG A 92 -18.73 -36.14 6.47
N TRP A 93 -17.63 -35.98 5.73
CA TRP A 93 -17.02 -37.08 4.97
C TRP A 93 -16.73 -38.33 5.80
N ASN A 94 -16.08 -38.18 6.95
CA ASN A 94 -15.72 -39.31 7.80
C ASN A 94 -16.94 -40.01 8.47
N ALA A 95 -18.11 -39.37 8.46
CA ALA A 95 -19.35 -39.95 8.95
C ALA A 95 -20.08 -40.80 7.88
N LEU A 96 -19.70 -40.65 6.60
CA LEU A 96 -20.31 -41.40 5.51
C LEU A 96 -19.80 -42.86 5.46
N PRO A 97 -20.68 -43.83 5.18
CA PRO A 97 -20.31 -45.19 4.80
C PRO A 97 -19.26 -45.21 3.68
N VAL A 98 -18.38 -46.21 3.72
CA VAL A 98 -17.29 -46.37 2.73
C VAL A 98 -17.84 -46.46 1.31
N GLU A 99 -18.93 -47.22 1.10
CA GLU A 99 -19.57 -47.37 -0.21
C GLU A 99 -20.05 -46.03 -0.79
N GLN A 100 -20.59 -45.14 0.04
CA GLN A 100 -21.05 -43.83 -0.41
C GLN A 100 -19.87 -42.91 -0.75
N ARG A 101 -18.78 -42.98 0.03
CA ARG A 101 -17.55 -42.24 -0.27
C ARG A 101 -16.91 -42.71 -1.57
N ASP A 102 -16.81 -44.02 -1.77
CA ASP A 102 -16.30 -44.59 -3.02
C ASP A 102 -17.21 -44.28 -4.20
N GLY A 103 -18.53 -44.27 -4.00
CA GLY A 103 -19.50 -43.84 -5.01
C GLY A 103 -19.30 -42.38 -5.45
N ILE A 104 -19.17 -41.45 -4.49
CA ILE A 104 -18.90 -40.03 -4.77
C ILE A 104 -17.55 -39.87 -5.49
N LYS A 105 -16.52 -40.55 -4.98
CA LYS A 105 -15.17 -40.53 -5.55
C LYS A 105 -15.16 -40.96 -7.01
N ASN A 106 -15.70 -42.16 -7.29
CA ASN A 106 -15.73 -42.73 -8.63
C ASN A 106 -16.57 -41.85 -9.57
N TYR A 107 -17.75 -41.39 -9.13
CA TYR A 107 -18.60 -40.54 -9.95
C TYR A 107 -17.91 -39.23 -10.36
N ILE A 108 -17.28 -38.52 -9.42
CA ILE A 108 -16.58 -37.27 -9.73
C ILE A 108 -15.40 -37.54 -10.68
N SER A 109 -14.62 -38.59 -10.44
CA SER A 109 -13.52 -38.98 -11.33
C SER A 109 -14.01 -39.33 -12.74
N ASP A 110 -15.09 -40.10 -12.87
CA ASP A 110 -15.66 -40.50 -14.16
C ASP A 110 -16.18 -39.30 -14.95
N VAL A 111 -16.87 -38.35 -14.29
CA VAL A 111 -17.35 -37.12 -14.92
C VAL A 111 -16.18 -36.25 -15.39
N ILE A 112 -15.13 -36.11 -14.58
CA ILE A 112 -13.92 -35.37 -14.97
C ILE A 112 -13.28 -36.02 -16.21
N VAL A 113 -13.07 -37.34 -16.19
CA VAL A 113 -12.49 -38.06 -17.33
C VAL A 113 -13.36 -37.91 -18.58
N GLN A 114 -14.69 -38.05 -18.46
CA GLN A 114 -15.61 -37.90 -19.57
C GLN A 114 -15.51 -36.50 -20.20
N LEU A 115 -15.52 -35.44 -19.39
CA LEU A 115 -15.47 -34.06 -19.87
C LEU A 115 -14.08 -33.69 -20.43
N SER A 116 -13.01 -34.25 -19.86
CA SER A 116 -11.63 -33.99 -20.30
C SER A 116 -11.18 -34.85 -21.48
N SER A 117 -11.90 -35.93 -21.83
CA SER A 117 -11.54 -36.80 -22.96
C SER A 117 -11.83 -36.20 -24.33
N ASN A 118 -12.69 -35.18 -24.41
CA ASN A 118 -13.04 -34.50 -25.66
C ASN A 118 -12.70 -33.01 -25.56
N GLU A 119 -11.86 -32.52 -26.45
CA GLU A 119 -11.41 -31.12 -26.47
C GLU A 119 -12.57 -30.12 -26.54
N VAL A 120 -13.57 -30.34 -27.40
CA VAL A 120 -14.71 -29.42 -27.53
C VAL A 120 -15.48 -29.32 -26.23
N SER A 121 -15.75 -30.46 -25.60
CA SER A 121 -16.44 -30.53 -24.30
C SER A 121 -15.61 -29.86 -23.21
N PHE A 122 -14.31 -30.15 -23.14
CA PHE A 122 -13.40 -29.60 -22.13
C PHE A 122 -13.30 -28.08 -22.21
N ARG A 123 -13.26 -27.51 -23.43
CA ARG A 123 -13.23 -26.07 -23.64
C ARG A 123 -14.57 -25.40 -23.30
N GLN A 124 -15.69 -25.98 -23.73
CA GLN A 124 -17.04 -25.45 -23.46
C GLN A 124 -17.39 -25.48 -21.97
N GLU A 125 -17.07 -26.57 -21.28
CA GLU A 125 -17.42 -26.82 -19.88
C GLU A 125 -16.29 -26.48 -18.90
N ARG A 126 -15.30 -25.65 -19.31
CA ARG A 126 -14.08 -25.37 -18.54
C ARG A 126 -14.35 -24.94 -17.10
N LEU A 127 -15.34 -24.07 -16.88
CA LEU A 127 -15.73 -23.61 -15.55
C LEU A 127 -16.27 -24.75 -14.68
N TYR A 128 -17.08 -25.64 -15.27
CA TYR A 128 -17.61 -26.81 -14.58
C TYR A 128 -16.51 -27.80 -14.22
N VAL A 129 -15.60 -28.09 -15.15
CA VAL A 129 -14.45 -28.97 -14.91
C VAL A 129 -13.55 -28.41 -13.81
N ASN A 130 -13.27 -27.09 -13.82
CA ASN A 130 -12.52 -26.45 -12.74
C ASN A 130 -13.18 -26.64 -11.38
N LYS A 131 -14.52 -26.49 -11.29
CA LYS A 131 -15.24 -26.71 -10.03
C LYS A 131 -15.18 -28.18 -9.61
N LEU A 132 -15.32 -29.13 -10.55
CA LEU A 132 -15.16 -30.56 -10.27
C LEU A 132 -13.75 -30.90 -9.75
N ASN A 133 -12.70 -30.30 -10.32
CA ASN A 133 -11.32 -30.47 -9.84
C ASN A 133 -11.17 -30.01 -8.39
N ILE A 134 -11.79 -28.88 -8.01
CA ILE A 134 -11.81 -28.42 -6.60
C ILE A 134 -12.49 -29.46 -5.71
N ILE A 135 -13.64 -30.00 -6.12
CA ILE A 135 -14.34 -31.06 -5.37
C ILE A 135 -13.45 -32.30 -5.22
N LEU A 136 -12.80 -32.73 -6.30
CA LEU A 136 -11.85 -33.86 -6.25
C LEU A 136 -10.72 -33.58 -5.26
N VAL A 137 -10.13 -32.39 -5.26
CA VAL A 137 -9.07 -32.02 -4.30
C VAL A 137 -9.58 -32.01 -2.86
N GLN A 138 -10.82 -31.58 -2.62
CA GLN A 138 -11.42 -31.72 -1.28
C GLN A 138 -11.56 -33.20 -0.88
N VAL A 139 -11.92 -34.10 -1.79
CA VAL A 139 -11.91 -35.56 -1.51
C VAL A 139 -10.49 -36.05 -1.20
N LEU A 140 -9.48 -35.62 -1.97
CA LEU A 140 -8.09 -36.00 -1.77
C LEU A 140 -7.56 -35.58 -0.40
N LYS A 141 -7.96 -34.40 0.11
CA LYS A 141 -7.62 -33.97 1.48
C LYS A 141 -8.06 -34.97 2.53
N HIS A 142 -9.06 -35.82 2.29
CA HIS A 142 -9.53 -36.84 3.23
C HIS A 142 -8.98 -38.24 2.96
N GLU A 143 -8.89 -38.65 1.70
CA GLU A 143 -8.57 -40.03 1.31
C GLU A 143 -7.09 -40.24 0.97
N TRP A 144 -6.41 -39.26 0.38
CA TRP A 144 -4.99 -39.33 0.07
C TRP A 144 -4.17 -38.78 1.26
N PRO A 145 -3.02 -39.40 1.62
CA PRO A 145 -2.34 -40.52 0.96
C PRO A 145 -2.75 -41.91 1.46
N ALA A 146 -3.37 -42.03 2.64
CA ALA A 146 -3.48 -43.30 3.36
C ALA A 146 -4.47 -44.31 2.74
N ARG A 147 -5.58 -43.83 2.17
CA ARG A 147 -6.67 -44.68 1.62
C ARG A 147 -6.70 -44.70 0.09
N TRP A 148 -5.95 -43.80 -0.55
CA TRP A 148 -5.85 -43.71 -2.00
C TRP A 148 -4.38 -43.58 -2.45
N THR A 149 -3.56 -44.57 -2.10
CA THR A 149 -2.11 -44.55 -2.31
C THR A 149 -1.68 -44.47 -3.79
N SER A 150 -2.50 -44.97 -4.72
CA SER A 150 -2.17 -44.98 -6.16
C SER A 150 -2.54 -43.70 -6.90
N PHE A 151 -3.14 -42.70 -6.23
CA PHE A 151 -3.71 -41.53 -6.90
C PHE A 151 -2.71 -40.79 -7.81
N ILE A 152 -1.54 -40.39 -7.30
CA ILE A 152 -0.54 -39.66 -8.12
C ILE A 152 0.02 -40.55 -9.24
N PRO A 153 0.44 -41.82 -8.99
CA PRO A 153 0.84 -42.73 -10.07
C PRO A 153 -0.24 -42.88 -11.17
N ASP A 154 -1.50 -43.07 -10.79
CA ASP A 154 -2.61 -43.26 -11.71
C ASP A 154 -2.91 -41.99 -12.50
N LEU A 155 -2.85 -40.82 -11.85
CA LEU A 155 -3.04 -39.51 -12.48
C LEU A 155 -1.94 -39.23 -13.52
N VAL A 156 -0.68 -39.52 -13.19
CA VAL A 156 0.47 -39.37 -14.10
C VAL A 156 0.38 -40.35 -15.26
N ALA A 157 -0.10 -41.57 -15.04
CA ALA A 157 -0.35 -42.54 -16.11
C ALA A 157 -1.47 -42.07 -17.04
N ALA A 158 -2.59 -41.59 -16.48
CA ALA A 158 -3.72 -41.06 -17.23
C ALA A 158 -3.35 -39.83 -18.07
N ALA A 159 -2.50 -38.94 -17.55
CA ALA A 159 -2.01 -37.76 -18.24
C ALA A 159 -1.31 -38.07 -19.58
N LYS A 160 -0.78 -39.29 -19.75
CA LYS A 160 -0.11 -39.71 -21.01
C LYS A 160 -1.09 -40.17 -22.10
N SER A 161 -2.39 -40.26 -21.81
CA SER A 161 -3.39 -40.79 -22.75
C SER A 161 -3.94 -39.75 -23.72
N SER A 162 -4.05 -38.49 -23.31
CA SER A 162 -4.54 -37.37 -24.11
C SER A 162 -4.00 -36.05 -23.59
N GLU A 163 -3.73 -35.08 -24.47
CA GLU A 163 -3.25 -33.75 -24.08
C GLU A 163 -4.26 -32.98 -23.22
N THR A 164 -5.56 -33.11 -23.48
CA THR A 164 -6.63 -32.46 -22.70
C THR A 164 -6.77 -33.05 -21.30
N ILE A 165 -6.58 -34.36 -21.17
CA ILE A 165 -6.52 -35.04 -19.87
C ILE A 165 -5.26 -34.60 -19.13
N CYS A 166 -4.13 -34.53 -19.81
CA CYS A 166 -2.88 -34.00 -19.25
C CYS A 166 -3.05 -32.58 -18.72
N GLU A 167 -3.70 -31.70 -19.49
CA GLU A 167 -3.96 -30.32 -19.10
C GLU A 167 -4.79 -30.26 -17.81
N ASN A 168 -5.81 -31.10 -17.71
CA ASN A 168 -6.63 -31.17 -16.52
C ASN A 168 -5.88 -31.80 -15.32
N CYS A 169 -5.05 -32.82 -15.54
CA CYS A 169 -4.19 -33.39 -14.52
C CYS A 169 -3.24 -32.33 -13.94
N MET A 170 -2.65 -31.47 -14.77
CA MET A 170 -1.84 -30.34 -14.31
C MET A 170 -2.65 -29.39 -13.43
N ALA A 171 -3.89 -29.04 -13.84
CA ALA A 171 -4.77 -28.21 -13.02
C ALA A 171 -5.12 -28.83 -11.66
N ILE A 172 -5.38 -30.15 -11.61
CA ILE A 172 -5.63 -30.89 -10.35
C ILE A 172 -4.40 -30.86 -9.46
N LEU A 173 -3.21 -31.13 -10.01
CA LEU A 173 -1.94 -31.13 -9.29
C LEU A 173 -1.61 -29.75 -8.71
N LYS A 174 -1.87 -28.68 -9.49
CA LYS A 174 -1.74 -27.30 -9.03
C LYS A 174 -2.64 -27.03 -7.82
N LEU A 175 -3.94 -27.30 -7.94
CA LEU A 175 -4.91 -27.09 -6.86
C LEU A 175 -4.56 -27.89 -5.61
N LEU A 176 -4.10 -29.14 -5.78
CA LEU A 176 -3.65 -29.98 -4.67
C LEU A 176 -2.45 -29.36 -3.93
N SER A 177 -1.49 -28.80 -4.67
CA SER A 177 -0.36 -28.09 -4.07
C SER A 177 -0.78 -26.84 -3.31
N GLU A 178 -1.59 -25.98 -3.92
CA GLU A 178 -2.09 -24.74 -3.28
C GLU A 178 -2.86 -25.05 -1.99
N GLU A 179 -3.73 -26.06 -2.00
CA GLU A 179 -4.49 -26.48 -0.81
C GLU A 179 -3.60 -27.04 0.31
N ILE A 180 -2.50 -27.72 -0.01
CA ILE A 180 -1.59 -28.32 0.98
C ILE A 180 -0.58 -27.29 1.50
N PHE A 181 -0.03 -26.44 0.63
CA PHE A 181 1.10 -25.57 0.98
C PHE A 181 0.69 -24.15 1.32
N ASP A 182 -0.32 -23.58 0.65
CA ASP A 182 -0.70 -22.17 0.75
C ASP A 182 -1.92 -21.97 1.66
N PHE A 183 -2.98 -22.77 1.47
CA PHE A 183 -4.28 -22.60 2.15
C PHE A 183 -4.52 -23.54 3.33
N SER A 184 -3.56 -24.40 3.68
CA SER A 184 -3.77 -25.42 4.72
C SER A 184 -3.86 -24.87 6.15
N ARG A 185 -3.31 -23.67 6.41
CA ARG A 185 -3.33 -23.03 7.73
C ARG A 185 -4.75 -22.58 8.10
N GLY A 186 -5.30 -23.14 9.18
CA GLY A 186 -6.64 -22.82 9.66
C GLY A 186 -7.74 -23.77 9.17
N GLU A 187 -7.50 -24.50 8.08
CA GLU A 187 -8.44 -25.50 7.56
C GLU A 187 -8.15 -26.94 8.03
N MET A 188 -6.88 -27.25 8.31
CA MET A 188 -6.43 -28.61 8.64
C MET A 188 -5.57 -28.62 9.90
N THR A 189 -5.54 -29.76 10.61
CA THR A 189 -4.64 -29.95 11.76
C THR A 189 -3.17 -29.97 11.31
N GLN A 190 -2.25 -29.44 12.12
CA GLN A 190 -0.81 -29.41 11.79
C GLN A 190 -0.23 -30.78 11.43
N GLN A 191 -0.64 -31.85 12.14
CA GLN A 191 -0.18 -33.22 11.87
C GLN A 191 -0.56 -33.66 10.45
N LYS A 192 -1.82 -33.46 10.06
CA LYS A 192 -2.33 -33.78 8.72
C LYS A 192 -1.63 -32.99 7.62
N ILE A 193 -1.34 -31.71 7.86
CA ILE A 193 -0.57 -30.87 6.92
C ILE A 193 0.82 -31.46 6.71
N LYS A 194 1.50 -31.84 7.81
CA LYS A 194 2.83 -32.45 7.74
C LYS A 194 2.83 -33.77 6.96
N GLU A 195 1.82 -34.61 7.18
CA GLU A 195 1.65 -35.88 6.45
C GLU A 195 1.46 -35.64 4.94
N LEU A 196 0.53 -34.77 4.55
CA LEU A 196 0.27 -34.44 3.14
C LEU A 196 1.51 -33.85 2.44
N LYS A 197 2.21 -32.94 3.11
CA LYS A 197 3.47 -32.36 2.59
C LYS A 197 4.54 -33.44 2.41
N SER A 198 4.69 -34.35 3.37
CA SER A 198 5.67 -35.44 3.27
C SER A 198 5.35 -36.39 2.12
N SER A 199 4.08 -36.75 1.95
CA SER A 199 3.65 -37.65 0.87
C SER A 199 3.81 -37.00 -0.50
N LEU A 200 3.44 -35.73 -0.66
CA LEU A 200 3.57 -35.06 -1.96
C LEU A 200 5.03 -34.94 -2.36
N ASN A 201 5.92 -34.62 -1.40
CA ASN A 201 7.36 -34.62 -1.63
C ASN A 201 7.91 -35.99 -2.03
N SER A 202 7.41 -37.08 -1.42
CA SER A 202 7.89 -38.43 -1.74
C SER A 202 7.50 -38.88 -3.15
N GLU A 203 6.39 -38.40 -3.68
CA GLU A 203 5.88 -38.74 -5.02
C GLU A 203 6.24 -37.68 -6.08
N PHE A 204 6.85 -36.56 -5.68
CA PHE A 204 7.10 -35.41 -6.57
C PHE A 204 7.96 -35.75 -7.78
N ARG A 205 8.87 -36.74 -7.67
CA ARG A 205 9.69 -37.17 -8.81
C ARG A 205 8.84 -37.55 -10.04
N LEU A 206 7.72 -38.24 -9.84
CA LEU A 206 6.83 -38.64 -10.93
C LEU A 206 6.16 -37.43 -11.59
N ILE A 207 5.75 -36.46 -10.77
CA ILE A 207 5.15 -35.21 -11.22
C ILE A 207 6.17 -34.38 -12.01
N HIS A 208 7.39 -34.27 -11.49
CA HIS A 208 8.48 -33.54 -12.12
C HIS A 208 8.87 -34.13 -13.48
N GLU A 209 8.98 -35.45 -13.58
CA GLU A 209 9.24 -36.15 -14.85
C GLU A 209 8.11 -35.90 -15.86
N LEU A 210 6.85 -35.86 -15.43
CA LEU A 210 5.72 -35.49 -16.28
C LEU A 210 5.82 -34.03 -16.76
N CYS A 211 6.09 -33.07 -15.88
CA CYS A 211 6.23 -31.66 -16.26
C CYS A 211 7.35 -31.47 -17.31
N LEU A 212 8.52 -32.07 -17.10
CA LEU A 212 9.62 -31.98 -18.07
C LEU A 212 9.31 -32.67 -19.40
N TYR A 213 8.62 -33.80 -19.37
CA TYR A 213 8.14 -34.47 -20.59
C TYR A 213 7.19 -33.55 -21.37
N VAL A 214 6.19 -32.96 -20.70
CA VAL A 214 5.23 -32.06 -21.35
C VAL A 214 5.95 -30.86 -21.96
N LEU A 215 6.81 -30.18 -21.20
CA LEU A 215 7.54 -29.00 -21.67
C LEU A 215 8.50 -29.27 -22.85
N SER A 216 8.87 -30.53 -23.10
CA SER A 216 9.77 -30.91 -24.20
C SER A 216 9.05 -31.56 -25.38
N ALA A 217 7.91 -32.22 -25.16
CA ALA A 217 7.28 -33.09 -26.16
C ALA A 217 6.02 -32.50 -26.82
N THR A 218 5.24 -31.66 -26.13
CA THR A 218 3.98 -31.13 -26.69
C THR A 218 4.20 -29.82 -27.46
N GLN A 219 3.27 -29.52 -28.35
CA GLN A 219 3.10 -28.21 -29.00
C GLN A 219 1.81 -27.51 -28.57
N SER A 220 0.97 -28.14 -27.74
CA SER A 220 -0.27 -27.54 -27.23
C SER A 220 0.06 -26.36 -26.30
N SER A 221 -0.38 -25.17 -26.70
CA SER A 221 -0.09 -23.94 -25.96
C SER A 221 -0.78 -23.92 -24.60
N GLU A 222 -2.01 -24.40 -24.53
CA GLU A 222 -2.81 -24.48 -23.32
C GLU A 222 -2.19 -25.43 -22.30
N LEU A 223 -1.71 -26.60 -22.76
CA LEU A 223 -1.05 -27.58 -21.90
C LEU A 223 0.30 -27.06 -21.37
N ILE A 224 1.10 -26.37 -22.20
CA ILE A 224 2.34 -25.72 -21.76
C ILE A 224 2.02 -24.66 -20.70
N ARG A 225 1.01 -23.81 -20.92
CA ARG A 225 0.59 -22.79 -19.93
C ARG A 225 0.12 -23.43 -18.62
N ALA A 226 -0.69 -24.48 -18.69
CA ALA A 226 -1.15 -25.21 -17.51
C ALA A 226 0.04 -25.82 -16.74
N THR A 227 1.02 -26.37 -17.44
CA THR A 227 2.22 -26.96 -16.84
C THR A 227 3.10 -25.90 -16.18
N LEU A 228 3.33 -24.75 -16.82
CA LEU A 228 4.08 -23.63 -16.23
C LEU A 228 3.37 -23.05 -15.00
N ALA A 229 2.05 -22.88 -15.06
CA ALA A 229 1.25 -22.43 -13.92
C ALA A 229 1.28 -23.44 -12.74
N THR A 230 1.40 -24.72 -13.06
CA THR A 230 1.52 -25.80 -12.07
C THR A 230 2.92 -25.80 -11.44
N LEU A 231 3.97 -25.64 -12.26
CA LEU A 231 5.34 -25.47 -11.77
C LEU A 231 5.49 -24.24 -10.88
N HIS A 232 4.86 -23.11 -11.21
CA HIS A 232 4.85 -21.91 -10.37
C HIS A 232 4.39 -22.23 -8.94
N ALA A 233 3.32 -23.00 -8.77
CA ALA A 233 2.81 -23.43 -7.46
C ALA A 233 3.72 -24.45 -6.72
N PHE A 234 4.69 -25.06 -7.40
CA PHE A 234 5.60 -26.04 -6.83
C PHE A 234 6.95 -25.45 -6.39
N LEU A 235 7.46 -24.46 -7.13
CA LEU A 235 8.83 -23.99 -7.01
C LEU A 235 9.19 -23.44 -5.62
N SER A 236 8.20 -22.98 -4.84
CA SER A 236 8.39 -22.45 -3.50
C SER A 236 8.69 -23.51 -2.43
N TRP A 237 8.38 -24.79 -2.67
CA TRP A 237 8.49 -25.84 -1.65
C TRP A 237 9.20 -27.13 -2.09
N ILE A 238 9.40 -27.35 -3.39
CA ILE A 238 10.03 -28.58 -3.87
C ILE A 238 11.53 -28.65 -3.50
N PRO A 239 12.10 -29.87 -3.40
CA PRO A 239 13.54 -30.03 -3.23
C PRO A 239 14.33 -29.36 -4.36
N VAL A 240 15.32 -28.57 -3.98
CA VAL A 240 16.12 -27.71 -4.87
C VAL A 240 16.88 -28.44 -5.98
N GLY A 241 17.20 -29.72 -5.76
CA GLY A 241 17.83 -30.56 -6.77
C GLY A 241 16.96 -30.68 -8.04
N PHE A 242 15.64 -30.66 -7.91
CA PHE A 242 14.74 -30.63 -9.08
C PHE A 242 14.86 -29.35 -9.89
N ILE A 243 15.29 -28.24 -9.29
CA ILE A 243 15.43 -26.94 -9.96
C ILE A 243 16.83 -26.80 -10.57
N PHE A 244 17.88 -27.02 -9.77
CA PHE A 244 19.26 -26.69 -10.13
C PHE A 244 20.09 -27.86 -10.68
N GLU A 245 19.66 -29.11 -10.44
CA GLU A 245 20.35 -30.33 -10.88
C GLU A 245 19.58 -31.05 -11.99
N SER A 246 18.56 -30.40 -12.55
CA SER A 246 17.74 -30.87 -13.66
C SER A 246 17.72 -29.84 -14.80
N PRO A 247 17.21 -30.19 -16.00
CA PRO A 247 17.10 -29.25 -17.12
C PRO A 247 15.97 -28.21 -16.94
N LEU A 248 15.26 -28.20 -15.80
CA LEU A 248 14.11 -27.33 -15.57
C LEU A 248 14.47 -25.85 -15.73
N LEU A 249 15.54 -25.39 -15.07
CA LEU A 249 15.94 -23.97 -15.12
C LEU A 249 16.30 -23.52 -16.55
N GLU A 250 17.06 -24.34 -17.28
CA GLU A 250 17.38 -24.08 -18.69
C GLU A 250 16.13 -24.07 -19.57
N THR A 251 15.16 -24.92 -19.27
CA THR A 251 13.89 -24.99 -19.99
C THR A 251 13.05 -23.74 -19.77
N LEU A 252 12.92 -23.28 -18.52
CA LEU A 252 12.25 -22.01 -18.19
C LEU A 252 12.89 -20.84 -18.96
N LEU A 253 14.23 -20.74 -18.94
CA LEU A 253 14.93 -19.67 -19.65
C LEU A 253 14.69 -19.70 -21.17
N LYS A 254 14.46 -20.87 -21.78
CA LYS A 254 14.07 -20.99 -23.20
C LYS A 254 12.64 -20.53 -23.49
N PHE A 255 11.72 -20.71 -22.55
CA PHE A 255 10.33 -20.26 -22.68
C PHE A 255 10.15 -18.76 -22.44
N PHE A 256 11.04 -18.13 -21.65
CA PHE A 256 10.97 -16.70 -21.33
C PHE A 256 10.81 -15.76 -22.55
N PRO A 257 11.60 -15.88 -23.64
CA PRO A 257 11.45 -15.00 -24.80
C PRO A 257 10.12 -15.18 -25.55
N MET A 258 9.42 -16.31 -25.38
CA MET A 258 8.18 -16.61 -26.09
C MET A 258 7.00 -15.85 -25.46
N ALA A 259 6.39 -14.92 -26.21
CA ALA A 259 5.35 -14.02 -25.71
C ALA A 259 4.18 -14.74 -25.00
N ALA A 260 3.71 -15.87 -25.55
CA ALA A 260 2.59 -16.65 -25.01
C ALA A 260 2.85 -17.25 -23.60
N TYR A 261 4.11 -17.39 -23.21
CA TYR A 261 4.55 -18.07 -21.98
C TYR A 261 5.37 -17.17 -21.05
N ARG A 262 5.79 -16.00 -21.53
CA ARG A 262 6.72 -15.07 -20.87
C ARG A 262 6.33 -14.75 -19.44
N ASN A 263 5.08 -14.36 -19.20
CA ASN A 263 4.59 -13.98 -17.88
C ASN A 263 4.64 -15.14 -16.87
N LEU A 264 4.08 -16.30 -17.22
CA LEU A 264 4.10 -17.49 -16.35
C LEU A 264 5.53 -17.97 -16.09
N THR A 265 6.40 -17.90 -17.11
CA THR A 265 7.81 -18.25 -16.98
C THR A 265 8.53 -17.29 -16.04
N LEU A 266 8.27 -15.99 -16.14
CA LEU A 266 8.86 -14.99 -15.26
C LEU A 266 8.39 -15.17 -13.81
N GLN A 267 7.13 -15.53 -13.59
CA GLN A 267 6.63 -15.91 -12.26
C GLN A 267 7.38 -17.12 -11.71
N CYS A 268 7.60 -18.16 -12.51
CA CYS A 268 8.45 -19.29 -12.12
C CYS A 268 9.88 -18.86 -11.76
N LEU A 269 10.52 -18.05 -12.61
CA LEU A 269 11.88 -17.53 -12.34
C LEU A 269 11.94 -16.65 -11.10
N THR A 270 10.85 -15.95 -10.77
CA THR A 270 10.73 -15.13 -9.55
C THR A 270 10.71 -16.01 -8.30
N GLU A 271 9.96 -17.12 -8.31
CA GLU A 271 10.01 -18.08 -7.20
C GLU A 271 11.42 -18.65 -7.05
N VAL A 272 12.08 -19.03 -8.15
CA VAL A 272 13.48 -19.52 -8.10
C VAL A 272 14.41 -18.47 -7.51
N ALA A 273 14.27 -17.20 -7.91
CA ALA A 273 15.03 -16.07 -7.40
C ALA A 273 14.74 -15.73 -5.92
N ALA A 274 13.59 -16.17 -5.39
CA ALA A 274 13.23 -15.97 -3.99
C ALA A 274 13.88 -17.00 -3.06
N LEU A 275 14.38 -18.12 -3.59
CA LEU A 275 14.90 -19.21 -2.77
C LEU A 275 16.30 -18.91 -2.19
N GLN A 276 16.58 -19.41 -0.98
CA GLN A 276 17.85 -19.17 -0.27
C GLN A 276 18.48 -20.48 0.22
N PHE A 277 19.67 -20.81 -0.28
CA PHE A 277 20.40 -22.05 0.09
C PHE A 277 21.89 -21.82 0.36
N GLY A 278 22.24 -20.65 0.91
CA GLY A 278 23.63 -20.23 1.06
C GLY A 278 24.36 -20.19 -0.28
N ASP A 279 25.66 -20.48 -0.26
CA ASP A 279 26.52 -20.25 -1.42
C ASP A 279 26.53 -21.38 -2.47
N PHE A 280 25.84 -22.50 -2.19
CA PHE A 280 25.99 -23.74 -2.97
C PHE A 280 25.57 -23.60 -4.44
N TYR A 281 24.51 -22.84 -4.71
CA TYR A 281 23.98 -22.63 -6.06
C TYR A 281 24.29 -21.24 -6.64
N ASN A 282 25.25 -20.51 -6.07
CA ASN A 282 25.60 -19.15 -6.54
C ASN A 282 25.93 -19.10 -8.04
N VAL A 283 26.63 -20.10 -8.56
CA VAL A 283 26.98 -20.19 -9.98
C VAL A 283 25.73 -20.30 -10.86
N GLN A 284 24.73 -21.08 -10.43
CA GLN A 284 23.47 -21.28 -11.14
C GLN A 284 22.63 -20.00 -11.13
N TYR A 285 22.57 -19.27 -10.01
CA TYR A 285 21.91 -17.97 -9.95
C TYR A 285 22.55 -16.93 -10.87
N VAL A 286 23.88 -16.85 -10.90
CA VAL A 286 24.61 -15.97 -11.83
C VAL A 286 24.28 -16.34 -13.28
N LYS A 287 24.33 -17.63 -13.64
CA LYS A 287 23.99 -18.10 -15.00
C LYS A 287 22.55 -17.75 -15.38
N MET A 288 21.60 -18.00 -14.48
CA MET A 288 20.19 -17.67 -14.67
C MET A 288 20.01 -16.18 -14.94
N TYR A 289 20.57 -15.33 -14.06
CA TYR A 289 20.43 -13.89 -14.16
C TYR A 289 21.07 -13.35 -15.44
N THR A 290 22.29 -13.76 -15.78
CA THR A 290 22.97 -13.30 -16.99
C THR A 290 22.22 -13.69 -18.27
N PHE A 291 21.72 -14.93 -18.36
CA PHE A 291 20.93 -15.36 -19.52
C PHE A 291 19.59 -14.63 -19.60
N PHE A 292 18.89 -14.49 -18.46
CA PHE A 292 17.66 -13.72 -18.36
C PHE A 292 17.86 -12.27 -18.84
N MET A 293 18.92 -11.61 -18.38
CA MET A 293 19.23 -10.21 -18.74
C MET A 293 19.55 -10.05 -20.23
N LEU A 294 20.18 -11.04 -20.85
CA LEU A 294 20.42 -11.04 -22.30
C LEU A 294 19.09 -11.07 -23.08
N GLN A 295 18.18 -11.96 -22.70
CA GLN A 295 16.86 -12.08 -23.34
C GLN A 295 15.99 -10.86 -23.08
N LEU A 296 15.98 -10.34 -21.84
CA LEU A 296 15.19 -9.17 -21.47
C LEU A 296 15.57 -7.95 -22.30
N GLN A 297 16.87 -7.69 -22.50
CA GLN A 297 17.34 -6.56 -23.32
C GLN A 297 16.92 -6.66 -24.78
N ALA A 298 16.75 -7.87 -25.32
CA ALA A 298 16.24 -8.05 -26.67
C ALA A 298 14.72 -7.81 -26.76
N ILE A 299 13.97 -8.11 -25.69
CA ILE A 299 12.51 -8.00 -25.63
C ILE A 299 12.07 -6.58 -25.30
N LEU A 300 12.69 -5.95 -24.31
CA LEU A 300 12.30 -4.67 -23.74
C LEU A 300 13.56 -3.85 -23.46
N PRO A 301 13.96 -2.90 -24.31
CA PRO A 301 15.10 -2.02 -24.04
C PRO A 301 14.90 -1.19 -22.75
N PRO A 302 15.95 -0.93 -21.93
CA PRO A 302 15.79 -0.29 -20.62
C PRO A 302 15.15 1.11 -20.65
N GLY A 303 15.38 1.88 -21.71
CA GLY A 303 14.91 3.27 -21.82
C GLY A 303 13.44 3.43 -22.20
N THR A 304 12.70 2.35 -22.49
CA THR A 304 11.33 2.43 -23.01
C THR A 304 10.25 2.05 -21.98
N ILE A 305 10.63 1.67 -20.76
CA ILE A 305 9.73 1.02 -19.78
C ILE A 305 8.48 1.85 -19.45
N PRO A 306 8.55 3.14 -19.06
CA PRO A 306 7.34 3.89 -18.72
C PRO A 306 6.37 4.00 -19.91
N ASN A 307 6.90 4.24 -21.12
CA ASN A 307 6.10 4.33 -22.34
C ASN A 307 5.52 2.97 -22.75
N ALA A 308 6.26 1.88 -22.53
CA ALA A 308 5.80 0.53 -22.79
C ALA A 308 4.64 0.13 -21.85
N TYR A 309 4.65 0.59 -20.60
CA TYR A 309 3.54 0.37 -19.68
C TYR A 309 2.30 1.18 -20.07
N ALA A 310 2.47 2.47 -20.34
CA ALA A 310 1.37 3.39 -20.64
C ALA A 310 0.61 3.02 -21.93
N ASN A 311 1.30 2.47 -22.93
CA ASN A 311 0.71 2.08 -24.21
C ASN A 311 0.55 0.56 -24.36
N GLY A 312 0.89 -0.21 -23.33
CA GLY A 312 0.89 -1.67 -23.35
C GLY A 312 -0.49 -2.28 -23.13
N SER A 313 -0.66 -3.51 -23.60
CA SER A 313 -1.78 -4.37 -23.25
C SER A 313 -1.72 -4.82 -21.78
N ASN A 314 -2.82 -5.36 -21.26
CA ASN A 314 -2.87 -5.93 -19.89
C ASN A 314 -1.76 -6.98 -19.66
N GLU A 315 -1.39 -7.77 -20.69
CA GLU A 315 -0.31 -8.75 -20.58
C GLU A 315 1.08 -8.10 -20.49
N GLU A 316 1.30 -6.96 -21.14
CA GLU A 316 2.56 -6.21 -21.10
C GLU A 316 2.69 -5.41 -19.79
N GLN A 317 1.58 -4.86 -19.29
CA GLN A 317 1.54 -4.26 -17.95
C GLN A 317 1.84 -5.30 -16.87
N ALA A 318 1.20 -6.48 -16.94
CA ALA A 318 1.50 -7.61 -16.07
C ALA A 318 2.96 -8.08 -16.20
N PHE A 319 3.55 -8.00 -17.40
CA PHE A 319 4.96 -8.31 -17.61
C PHE A 319 5.87 -7.35 -16.86
N ILE A 320 5.63 -6.06 -16.93
CA ILE A 320 6.40 -5.04 -16.18
C ILE A 320 6.23 -5.21 -14.67
N GLN A 321 5.02 -5.51 -14.20
CA GLN A 321 4.76 -5.86 -12.79
C GLN A 321 5.57 -7.09 -12.36
N ASN A 322 5.55 -8.17 -13.15
CA ASN A 322 6.32 -9.39 -12.88
C ASN A 322 7.84 -9.13 -12.92
N LEU A 323 8.32 -8.19 -13.75
CA LEU A 323 9.74 -7.79 -13.76
C LEU A 323 10.13 -7.10 -12.45
N ALA A 324 9.25 -6.24 -11.91
CA ALA A 324 9.46 -5.60 -10.61
C ALA A 324 9.63 -6.68 -9.52
N LEU A 325 8.74 -7.67 -9.49
CA LEU A 325 8.79 -8.78 -8.54
C LEU A 325 10.07 -9.61 -8.71
N PHE A 326 10.45 -9.95 -9.95
CA PHE A 326 11.67 -10.70 -10.23
C PHE A 326 12.92 -9.95 -9.74
N PHE A 327 13.09 -8.68 -10.13
CA PHE A 327 14.29 -7.91 -9.77
C PHE A 327 14.38 -7.70 -8.26
N THR A 328 13.28 -7.32 -7.60
CA THR A 328 13.27 -7.10 -6.15
C THR A 328 13.53 -8.40 -5.38
N ALA A 329 12.93 -9.52 -5.79
CA ALA A 329 13.21 -10.83 -5.19
C ALA A 329 14.67 -11.25 -5.38
N PHE A 330 15.18 -11.19 -6.62
CA PHE A 330 16.55 -11.60 -6.93
C PHE A 330 17.57 -10.73 -6.19
N PHE A 331 17.43 -9.40 -6.25
CA PHE A 331 18.40 -8.52 -5.61
C PHE A 331 18.38 -8.60 -4.09
N LYS A 332 17.19 -8.69 -3.48
CA LYS A 332 17.06 -8.84 -2.03
C LYS A 332 17.84 -10.04 -1.49
N ASN A 333 17.88 -11.14 -2.24
CA ASN A 333 18.50 -12.39 -1.80
C ASN A 333 19.93 -12.59 -2.33
N HIS A 334 20.23 -12.08 -3.52
CA HIS A 334 21.39 -12.51 -4.30
C HIS A 334 22.23 -11.36 -4.86
N ILE A 335 21.95 -10.08 -4.59
CA ILE A 335 22.71 -8.96 -5.19
C ILE A 335 24.23 -9.09 -4.97
N ARG A 336 24.66 -9.59 -3.81
CA ARG A 336 26.08 -9.78 -3.45
C ARG A 336 26.84 -10.70 -4.39
N ILE A 337 26.21 -11.74 -4.93
CA ILE A 337 26.91 -12.68 -5.83
C ILE A 337 27.21 -12.03 -7.18
N LEU A 338 26.45 -11.00 -7.56
CA LEU A 338 26.68 -10.22 -8.77
C LEU A 338 27.81 -9.18 -8.60
N GLU A 339 28.23 -8.89 -7.38
CA GLU A 339 29.33 -7.95 -7.09
C GLU A 339 30.72 -8.58 -7.31
N ALA A 340 30.81 -9.90 -7.52
CA ALA A 340 32.07 -10.64 -7.50
C ALA A 340 32.97 -10.42 -8.72
N SER A 341 32.41 -10.36 -9.94
CA SER A 341 33.17 -10.24 -11.20
C SER A 341 32.79 -8.98 -11.98
N ALA A 342 33.67 -8.49 -12.85
CA ALA A 342 33.39 -7.31 -13.67
C ALA A 342 32.22 -7.51 -14.64
N GLU A 343 32.09 -8.71 -15.21
CA GLU A 343 30.98 -9.06 -16.11
C GLU A 343 29.64 -9.11 -15.35
N ASN A 344 29.63 -9.72 -14.16
CA ASN A 344 28.43 -9.75 -13.31
C ASN A 344 28.01 -8.34 -12.88
N ARG A 345 28.98 -7.48 -12.54
CA ARG A 345 28.73 -6.07 -12.19
C ARG A 345 28.09 -5.31 -13.35
N ALA A 346 28.50 -5.56 -14.59
CA ALA A 346 27.87 -4.93 -15.76
C ALA A 346 26.39 -5.34 -15.89
N ALA A 347 26.08 -6.64 -15.78
CA ALA A 347 24.71 -7.14 -15.83
C ALA A 347 23.85 -6.65 -14.64
N LEU A 348 24.46 -6.52 -13.45
CA LEU A 348 23.82 -5.94 -12.26
C LEU A 348 23.40 -4.50 -12.49
N LEU A 349 24.32 -3.66 -13.00
CA LEU A 349 24.04 -2.24 -13.22
C LEU A 349 22.92 -2.03 -14.26
N VAL A 350 22.88 -2.87 -15.31
CA VAL A 350 21.78 -2.86 -16.28
C VAL A 350 20.46 -3.27 -15.60
N GLY A 351 20.44 -4.29 -14.75
CA GLY A 351 19.23 -4.68 -14.02
C GLY A 351 18.73 -3.62 -13.04
N LEU A 352 19.63 -2.92 -12.35
CA LEU A 352 19.27 -1.76 -11.54
C LEU A 352 18.68 -0.63 -12.39
N GLU A 353 19.17 -0.43 -13.62
CA GLU A 353 18.58 0.53 -14.56
C GLU A 353 17.16 0.13 -14.98
N TYR A 354 16.88 -1.16 -15.20
CA TYR A 354 15.50 -1.65 -15.37
C TYR A 354 14.64 -1.32 -14.16
N LEU A 355 15.08 -1.65 -12.95
CA LEU A 355 14.28 -1.43 -11.75
C LEU A 355 14.00 0.07 -11.52
N ILE A 356 14.97 0.95 -11.83
CA ILE A 356 14.76 2.40 -11.80
C ILE A 356 13.73 2.81 -12.86
N GLY A 357 13.83 2.30 -14.09
CA GLY A 357 12.86 2.59 -15.15
C GLY A 357 11.46 2.10 -14.83
N ILE A 358 11.33 0.91 -14.23
CA ILE A 358 10.05 0.38 -13.71
C ILE A 358 9.50 1.29 -12.61
N SER A 359 10.36 1.86 -11.76
CA SER A 359 9.93 2.77 -10.69
C SER A 359 9.39 4.12 -11.21
N TYR A 360 9.61 4.46 -12.48
CA TYR A 360 8.99 5.63 -13.13
C TYR A 360 7.62 5.32 -13.76
N VAL A 361 7.17 4.06 -13.73
CA VAL A 361 5.83 3.67 -14.20
C VAL A 361 4.77 4.35 -13.34
N ASP A 362 3.73 4.86 -13.99
CA ASP A 362 2.62 5.51 -13.32
C ASP A 362 1.59 4.49 -12.79
N ASP A 363 2.05 3.64 -11.88
CA ASP A 363 1.25 2.65 -11.17
C ASP A 363 1.72 2.60 -9.71
N THR A 364 0.80 2.89 -8.78
CA THR A 364 1.11 3.00 -7.35
C THR A 364 1.57 1.68 -6.74
N GLU A 365 0.99 0.56 -7.17
CA GLU A 365 1.32 -0.76 -6.62
C GLU A 365 2.68 -1.25 -7.12
N VAL A 366 2.99 -1.03 -8.41
CA VAL A 366 4.34 -1.27 -8.97
C VAL A 366 5.38 -0.43 -8.24
N PHE A 367 5.09 0.86 -8.01
CA PHE A 367 6.03 1.75 -7.34
C PHE A 367 6.26 1.35 -5.89
N LYS A 368 5.22 0.94 -5.14
CA LYS A 368 5.34 0.44 -3.76
C LYS A 368 6.30 -0.76 -3.67
N VAL A 369 6.15 -1.76 -4.54
CA VAL A 369 7.05 -2.93 -4.61
C VAL A 369 8.50 -2.51 -4.80
N CYS A 370 8.76 -1.59 -5.74
CA CYS A 370 10.10 -1.07 -5.99
C CYS A 370 10.64 -0.25 -4.80
N LEU A 371 9.80 0.62 -4.23
CA LEU A 371 10.14 1.52 -3.12
C LEU A 371 10.55 0.73 -1.87
N ASP A 372 9.81 -0.32 -1.53
CA ASP A 372 10.13 -1.20 -0.40
C ASP A 372 11.52 -1.83 -0.56
N TYR A 373 11.86 -2.30 -1.77
CA TYR A 373 13.20 -2.79 -2.07
C TYR A 373 14.26 -1.67 -1.97
N TRP A 374 14.01 -0.50 -2.55
CA TRP A 374 14.96 0.61 -2.54
C TRP A 374 15.28 1.07 -1.11
N ASN A 375 14.27 1.16 -0.25
CA ASN A 375 14.46 1.51 1.15
C ASN A 375 15.41 0.53 1.85
N VAL A 376 15.16 -0.77 1.72
CA VAL A 376 16.00 -1.83 2.31
C VAL A 376 17.42 -1.80 1.75
N PHE A 377 17.57 -1.68 0.42
CA PHE A 377 18.87 -1.68 -0.23
C PHE A 377 19.72 -0.48 0.16
N VAL A 378 19.14 0.73 0.16
CA VAL A 378 19.86 1.95 0.54
C VAL A 378 20.21 1.94 2.03
N LEU A 379 19.31 1.44 2.89
CA LEU A 379 19.60 1.25 4.32
C LEU A 379 20.81 0.33 4.52
N GLU A 380 20.87 -0.81 3.83
CA GLU A 380 22.02 -1.74 3.91
C GLU A 380 23.34 -1.05 3.52
N LEU A 381 23.33 -0.22 2.46
CA LEU A 381 24.51 0.54 2.04
C LEU A 381 24.90 1.62 3.04
N PHE A 382 23.92 2.30 3.65
CA PHE A 382 24.14 3.32 4.68
C PHE A 382 24.70 2.72 5.97
N GLU A 383 24.15 1.61 6.46
CA GLU A 383 24.65 0.92 7.65
C GLU A 383 26.09 0.42 7.46
N ALA A 384 26.38 -0.17 6.30
CA ALA A 384 27.74 -0.60 5.96
C ALA A 384 28.74 0.56 5.91
N HIS A 385 28.28 1.77 5.56
CA HIS A 385 29.10 2.98 5.57
C HIS A 385 29.38 3.47 6.99
N ASN A 386 28.36 3.57 7.84
CA ASN A 386 28.49 4.09 9.21
C ASN A 386 29.29 3.17 10.13
N GLN A 387 29.26 1.86 9.91
CA GLN A 387 30.09 0.92 10.67
C GLN A 387 31.61 1.14 10.47
N MET A 388 32.00 1.98 9.51
CA MET A 388 33.39 2.26 9.17
C MET A 388 33.92 3.63 9.54
N GLU A 389 33.11 4.64 9.88
CA GLU A 389 33.67 5.90 10.41
C GLU A 389 34.30 5.61 11.78
N PRO A 390 35.65 5.52 11.90
CA PRO A 390 36.25 5.36 13.20
C PRO A 390 36.29 6.75 13.82
N ALA A 391 35.95 6.85 15.10
CA ALA A 391 36.31 7.97 15.96
C ALA A 391 37.84 8.14 16.14
N ILE A 392 38.67 7.61 15.22
CA ILE A 392 40.13 7.59 15.29
C ILE A 392 40.68 8.52 14.19
N PRO A 393 41.36 9.62 14.56
CA PRO A 393 41.93 10.55 13.59
C PRO A 393 42.94 9.85 12.66
N ALA A 394 42.96 10.29 11.39
CA ALA A 394 43.81 9.80 10.30
C ALA A 394 45.31 9.70 10.62
N ALA A 395 45.78 10.32 11.72
CA ALA A 395 47.16 10.28 12.20
C ALA A 395 47.60 8.91 12.79
N GLN A 396 46.69 7.96 13.02
CA GLN A 396 47.02 6.63 13.59
C GLN A 396 46.86 5.46 12.61
N MET A 397 46.55 5.71 11.32
CA MET A 397 46.38 4.63 10.35
C MET A 397 47.73 4.10 9.84
N ILE A 398 48.00 2.82 10.11
CA ILE A 398 49.16 2.09 9.58
C ILE A 398 48.86 1.71 8.12
N PRO A 399 49.71 2.07 7.14
CA PRO A 399 49.48 1.68 5.74
C PRO A 399 49.57 0.15 5.60
N GLY A 400 48.48 -0.49 5.19
CA GLY A 400 48.48 -1.89 4.73
C GLY A 400 47.68 -2.92 5.54
N VAL A 401 46.90 -2.51 6.57
CA VAL A 401 46.15 -3.47 7.41
C VAL A 401 44.62 -3.44 7.20
N ASP A 402 44.04 -2.40 6.59
CA ASP A 402 42.58 -2.26 6.48
C ASP A 402 42.01 -2.71 5.10
N GLY A 403 41.95 -4.03 4.89
CA GLY A 403 41.29 -4.62 3.72
C GLY A 403 39.77 -4.39 3.67
N THR A 404 39.14 -4.12 4.82
CA THR A 404 37.69 -3.89 4.92
C THR A 404 37.29 -2.52 4.39
N GLY A 405 38.01 -1.45 4.76
CA GLY A 405 37.75 -0.06 4.35
C GLY A 405 37.73 0.12 2.82
N THR A 406 38.65 -0.56 2.14
CA THR A 406 38.73 -0.52 0.67
C THR A 406 37.55 -1.22 -0.02
N ALA A 407 37.01 -2.31 0.56
CA ALA A 407 35.90 -3.06 -0.01
C ALA A 407 34.57 -2.29 0.04
N VAL A 408 34.28 -1.60 1.16
CA VAL A 408 33.07 -0.77 1.29
C VAL A 408 33.13 0.44 0.36
N HIS A 409 34.29 1.09 0.25
CA HIS A 409 34.48 2.18 -0.71
C HIS A 409 34.27 1.71 -2.16
N GLN A 410 34.81 0.54 -2.52
CA GLN A 410 34.60 -0.04 -3.86
C GLN A 410 33.12 -0.36 -4.13
N ARG A 411 32.40 -0.88 -3.13
CA ARG A 411 30.96 -1.14 -3.26
C ARG A 411 30.14 0.15 -3.41
N ARG A 412 30.48 1.21 -2.68
CA ARG A 412 29.86 2.53 -2.86
C ARG A 412 30.10 3.07 -4.27
N GLN A 413 31.33 2.96 -4.77
CA GLN A 413 31.68 3.42 -6.12
C GLN A 413 30.93 2.63 -7.21
N LEU A 414 30.70 1.33 -7.00
CA LEU A 414 29.91 0.49 -7.90
C LEU A 414 28.48 1.04 -8.07
N TYR A 415 27.84 1.46 -6.98
CA TYR A 415 26.45 1.91 -6.99
C TYR A 415 26.28 3.42 -7.19
N ALA A 416 27.36 4.21 -7.29
CA ALA A 416 27.28 5.68 -7.37
C ALA A 416 26.33 6.19 -8.45
N SER A 417 26.41 5.66 -9.68
CA SER A 417 25.54 6.06 -10.79
C SER A 417 24.08 5.62 -10.61
N PRO A 418 23.76 4.35 -10.27
CA PRO A 418 22.40 3.95 -9.91
C PRO A 418 21.79 4.77 -8.76
N LEU A 419 22.56 5.05 -7.70
CA LEU A 419 22.08 5.85 -6.57
C LEU A 419 21.80 7.30 -6.97
N SER A 420 22.60 7.88 -7.87
CA SER A 420 22.34 9.21 -8.42
C SER A 420 21.03 9.25 -9.21
N LYS A 421 20.76 8.24 -10.06
CA LYS A 421 19.46 8.09 -10.75
C LYS A 421 18.29 7.86 -9.77
N LEU A 422 18.51 7.08 -8.71
CA LEU A 422 17.53 6.82 -7.65
C LEU A 422 17.20 8.08 -6.84
N ARG A 423 18.17 8.96 -6.57
CA ARG A 423 17.92 10.28 -5.96
C ARG A 423 16.97 11.10 -6.83
N MET A 424 17.23 11.18 -8.13
CA MET A 424 16.37 11.91 -9.06
C MET A 424 14.94 11.35 -9.04
N LEU A 425 14.79 10.01 -9.00
CA LEU A 425 13.50 9.35 -8.87
C LEU A 425 12.77 9.76 -7.59
N MET A 426 13.43 9.66 -6.43
CA MET A 426 12.84 10.04 -5.13
C MET A 426 12.44 11.52 -5.11
N ILE A 427 13.23 12.39 -5.73
CA ILE A 427 12.92 13.83 -5.85
C ILE A 427 11.70 14.06 -6.76
N CYS A 428 11.62 13.36 -7.90
CA CYS A 428 10.55 13.60 -8.88
C CYS A 428 9.20 13.00 -8.47
N ARG A 429 9.22 11.89 -7.73
CA ARG A 429 8.01 11.13 -7.33
C ARG A 429 7.63 11.31 -5.87
N MET A 430 8.27 12.24 -5.14
CA MET A 430 8.04 12.42 -3.71
C MET A 430 6.55 12.50 -3.42
N ALA A 431 6.06 11.61 -2.56
CA ALA A 431 4.67 11.59 -2.15
C ALA A 431 4.34 12.83 -1.31
N LYS A 432 3.06 13.17 -1.25
CA LYS A 432 2.62 14.38 -0.56
C LYS A 432 2.77 14.23 0.97
N PRO A 433 3.39 15.21 1.64
CA PRO A 433 3.47 15.26 3.10
C PRO A 433 2.13 15.72 3.73
N GLU A 434 1.92 15.41 5.01
CA GLU A 434 0.70 15.75 5.74
C GLU A 434 0.45 17.27 5.85
N GLU A 435 1.52 18.07 5.85
CA GLU A 435 1.44 19.51 6.07
C GLU A 435 0.99 20.32 4.85
N VAL A 436 0.81 19.68 3.69
CA VAL A 436 0.43 20.35 2.45
C VAL A 436 -1.07 20.17 2.20
N LEU A 437 -1.82 21.22 2.53
CA LEU A 437 -3.29 21.23 2.50
C LEU A 437 -3.87 21.71 1.17
N ILE A 438 -3.07 22.40 0.35
CA ILE A 438 -3.49 22.96 -0.94
C ILE A 438 -3.21 21.91 -2.02
N VAL A 439 -4.25 21.44 -2.69
CA VAL A 439 -4.18 20.42 -3.73
C VAL A 439 -4.92 20.85 -4.99
N GLU A 440 -4.52 20.31 -6.13
CA GLU A 440 -5.26 20.41 -7.39
C GLU A 440 -6.32 19.31 -7.42
N ASP A 441 -7.58 19.66 -7.65
CA ASP A 441 -8.67 18.70 -7.83
C ASP A 441 -8.68 18.11 -9.26
N GLU A 442 -9.54 17.12 -9.52
CA GLU A 442 -9.68 16.49 -10.85
C GLU A 442 -10.07 17.47 -11.96
N ASN A 443 -10.61 18.64 -11.60
CA ASN A 443 -11.01 19.69 -12.53
C ASN A 443 -9.89 20.74 -12.75
N GLY A 444 -8.72 20.57 -12.14
CA GLY A 444 -7.60 21.51 -12.20
C GLY A 444 -7.76 22.75 -11.30
N ASN A 445 -8.70 22.74 -10.36
CA ASN A 445 -8.89 23.83 -9.41
C ASN A 445 -8.05 23.61 -8.16
N ILE A 446 -7.52 24.70 -7.62
CA ILE A 446 -6.84 24.67 -6.34
C ILE A 446 -7.87 24.64 -5.19
N VAL A 447 -7.89 23.55 -4.44
CA VAL A 447 -8.81 23.32 -3.32
C VAL A 447 -8.07 22.97 -2.05
N ARG A 448 -8.76 23.13 -0.91
CA ARG A 448 -8.29 22.65 0.39
C ARG A 448 -8.65 21.17 0.55
N GLU A 449 -7.66 20.35 0.85
CA GLU A 449 -7.91 18.96 1.22
C GLU A 449 -8.50 18.85 2.64
N THR A 450 -9.55 18.05 2.78
CA THR A 450 -10.28 17.85 4.05
C THR A 450 -10.10 16.46 4.65
N MET A 451 -9.60 15.49 3.87
CA MET A 451 -9.41 14.10 4.29
C MET A 451 -7.96 13.66 4.11
N LYS A 452 -7.42 12.92 5.08
CA LYS A 452 -6.06 12.40 5.04
C LYS A 452 -6.03 11.04 4.34
N ASP A 453 -5.19 10.90 3.32
CA ASP A 453 -4.90 9.62 2.69
C ASP A 453 -3.75 8.91 3.46
N ASN A 454 -4.10 7.90 4.25
CA ASN A 454 -3.12 7.18 5.07
C ASN A 454 -2.09 6.41 4.21
N ASP A 455 -2.46 5.93 3.03
CA ASP A 455 -1.57 5.14 2.18
C ASP A 455 -0.49 6.05 1.56
N VAL A 456 -0.88 7.25 1.12
CA VAL A 456 0.06 8.28 0.64
C VAL A 456 1.00 8.72 1.76
N LEU A 457 0.52 8.84 3.00
CA LEU A 457 1.37 9.19 4.15
C LEU A 457 2.38 8.09 4.50
N VAL A 458 2.02 6.82 4.39
CA VAL A 458 2.96 5.70 4.56
C VAL A 458 4.02 5.73 3.46
N GLN A 459 3.60 5.93 2.21
CA GLN A 459 4.51 6.07 1.07
C GLN A 459 5.49 7.24 1.27
N TYR A 460 5.00 8.42 1.70
CA TYR A 460 5.85 9.57 2.01
C TYR A 460 6.91 9.25 3.07
N LYS A 461 6.55 8.53 4.14
CA LYS A 461 7.50 8.15 5.18
C LYS A 461 8.64 7.29 4.64
N ILE A 462 8.32 6.29 3.82
CA ILE A 462 9.32 5.39 3.22
C ILE A 462 10.20 6.14 2.21
N MET A 463 9.60 7.00 1.37
CA MET A 463 10.35 7.83 0.42
C MET A 463 11.28 8.82 1.14
N ARG A 464 10.78 9.49 2.19
CA ARG A 464 11.57 10.40 3.01
C ARG A 464 12.76 9.70 3.64
N GLU A 465 12.54 8.55 4.27
CA GLU A 465 13.61 7.76 4.88
C GLU A 465 14.66 7.33 3.84
N THR A 466 14.20 6.80 2.69
CA THR A 466 15.08 6.39 1.58
C THR A 466 15.91 7.57 1.08
N LEU A 467 15.29 8.74 0.86
CA LEU A 467 15.99 9.93 0.40
C LEU A 467 16.98 10.47 1.45
N ILE A 468 16.64 10.41 2.74
CA ILE A 468 17.57 10.77 3.83
C ILE A 468 18.81 9.88 3.79
N TYR A 469 18.68 8.56 3.64
CA TYR A 469 19.86 7.68 3.52
C TYR A 469 20.67 7.99 2.26
N LEU A 470 20.02 8.24 1.12
CA LEU A 470 20.70 8.67 -0.10
C LEU A 470 21.47 9.98 0.09
N SER A 471 20.91 10.94 0.84
CA SER A 471 21.56 12.21 1.14
C SER A 471 22.77 12.03 2.05
N HIS A 472 22.72 11.14 3.04
CA HIS A 472 23.91 10.82 3.83
C HIS A 472 25.01 10.15 2.98
N LEU A 473 24.62 9.28 2.03
CA LEU A 473 25.57 8.60 1.16
C LEU A 473 26.23 9.53 0.13
N ASP A 474 25.55 10.59 -0.32
CA ASP A 474 26.12 11.63 -1.20
C ASP A 474 25.23 12.89 -1.16
N HIS A 475 25.59 13.82 -0.29
CA HIS A 475 24.83 15.05 -0.11
C HIS A 475 25.09 16.05 -1.25
N GLU A 476 26.27 16.04 -1.87
CA GLU A 476 26.61 16.94 -2.98
C GLU A 476 25.78 16.62 -4.21
N ASP A 477 25.66 15.34 -4.58
CA ASP A 477 24.81 14.90 -5.69
C ASP A 477 23.33 15.22 -5.41
N THR A 478 22.87 15.04 -4.16
CA THR A 478 21.49 15.40 -3.76
C THR A 478 21.24 16.90 -3.96
N GLU A 479 22.14 17.76 -3.44
CA GLU A 479 22.05 19.21 -3.55
C GLU A 479 22.06 19.66 -5.02
N GLN A 480 23.00 19.16 -5.81
CA GLN A 480 23.12 19.50 -7.23
C GLN A 480 21.86 19.13 -8.01
N GLN A 481 21.27 17.96 -7.76
CA GLN A 481 20.05 17.53 -8.44
C GLN A 481 18.84 18.38 -8.09
N MET A 482 18.64 18.69 -6.80
CA MET A 482 17.53 19.55 -6.36
C MET A 482 17.66 20.97 -6.94
N LEU A 483 18.86 21.56 -6.90
CA LEU A 483 19.12 22.90 -7.46
C LEU A 483 18.96 22.91 -8.99
N LYS A 484 19.45 21.88 -9.69
CA LYS A 484 19.28 21.74 -11.14
C LYS A 484 17.80 21.68 -11.52
N LYS A 485 16.99 20.90 -10.78
CA LYS A 485 15.54 20.81 -11.02
C LYS A 485 14.84 22.14 -10.71
N LEU A 486 15.25 22.85 -9.66
CA LEU A 486 14.74 24.19 -9.33
C LEU A 486 15.05 25.22 -10.44
N THR A 487 16.27 25.19 -10.98
CA THR A 487 16.65 26.08 -12.10
C THR A 487 15.77 25.84 -13.33
N LYS A 488 15.41 24.59 -13.63
CA LYS A 488 14.48 24.27 -14.72
C LYS A 488 13.06 24.79 -14.49
N GLN A 489 12.59 24.83 -13.24
CA GLN A 489 11.32 25.47 -12.89
C GLN A 489 11.39 26.98 -13.15
N LEU A 490 12.48 27.63 -12.73
CA LEU A 490 12.72 29.06 -12.94
C LEU A 490 12.78 29.47 -14.42
N ASN A 491 13.42 28.65 -15.25
CA ASN A 491 13.55 28.92 -16.69
C ASN A 491 12.28 28.57 -17.48
N GLY A 492 11.28 27.94 -16.84
CA GLY A 492 10.03 27.52 -17.47
C GLY A 492 10.12 26.24 -18.31
N GLU A 493 11.26 25.53 -18.31
CA GLU A 493 11.46 24.30 -19.11
C GLU A 493 10.55 23.16 -18.64
N ASP A 494 10.44 22.98 -17.32
CA ASP A 494 9.69 21.89 -16.69
C ASP A 494 8.58 22.42 -15.74
N TRP A 495 8.15 23.68 -15.91
CA TRP A 495 7.20 24.33 -15.00
C TRP A 495 5.84 23.61 -14.95
N SER A 496 5.50 23.10 -13.77
CA SER A 496 4.14 22.63 -13.43
C SER A 496 3.96 22.64 -11.91
N TRP A 497 2.73 22.74 -11.43
CA TRP A 497 2.43 22.68 -9.99
C TRP A 497 2.95 21.39 -9.37
N ASN A 498 2.69 20.25 -10.00
CA ASN A 498 3.15 18.95 -9.53
C ASN A 498 4.69 18.86 -9.46
N ASN A 499 5.41 19.34 -10.47
CA ASN A 499 6.88 19.27 -10.48
C ASN A 499 7.52 20.17 -9.42
N LEU A 500 6.95 21.34 -9.16
CA LEU A 500 7.40 22.23 -8.08
C LEU A 500 7.08 21.61 -6.71
N ASN A 501 5.86 21.08 -6.55
CA ASN A 501 5.39 20.45 -5.34
C ASN A 501 6.30 19.29 -4.93
N THR A 502 6.51 18.29 -5.81
CA THR A 502 7.33 17.12 -5.48
C THR A 502 8.78 17.50 -5.16
N LEU A 503 9.34 18.48 -5.88
CA LEU A 503 10.66 19.03 -5.59
C LEU A 503 10.71 19.66 -4.18
N CYS A 504 9.75 20.51 -3.82
CA CYS A 504 9.75 21.18 -2.53
C CYS A 504 9.46 20.21 -1.39
N TRP A 505 8.61 19.21 -1.61
CA TRP A 505 8.38 18.11 -0.68
C TRP A 505 9.67 17.32 -0.42
N ALA A 506 10.43 17.02 -1.49
CA ALA A 506 11.72 16.35 -1.40
C ALA A 506 12.75 17.19 -0.66
N ILE A 507 12.86 18.49 -0.96
CA ILE A 507 13.71 19.44 -0.22
C ILE A 507 13.35 19.41 1.26
N GLY A 508 12.09 19.61 1.63
CA GLY A 508 11.69 19.57 3.04
C GLY A 508 11.94 18.22 3.72
N SER A 509 11.87 17.11 2.98
CA SER A 509 12.02 15.76 3.53
C SER A 509 13.43 15.46 4.05
N ILE A 510 14.47 16.07 3.46
CA ILE A 510 15.87 15.86 3.81
C ILE A 510 16.36 16.74 4.97
N SER A 511 15.46 17.47 5.64
CA SER A 511 15.86 18.31 6.78
C SER A 511 16.63 17.52 7.85
N GLY A 512 17.79 18.04 8.23
CA GLY A 512 18.67 17.43 9.21
C GLY A 512 19.63 16.36 8.66
N SER A 513 19.61 16.05 7.36
CA SER A 513 20.57 15.11 6.76
C SER A 513 21.92 15.74 6.39
N MET A 514 22.07 17.06 6.58
CA MET A 514 23.26 17.84 6.24
C MET A 514 23.89 18.47 7.48
N VAL A 515 25.19 18.78 7.39
CA VAL A 515 25.87 19.62 8.38
C VAL A 515 25.30 21.04 8.33
N GLU A 516 25.26 21.73 9.47
CA GLU A 516 24.56 23.02 9.63
C GLU A 516 24.99 24.09 8.64
N GLU A 517 26.30 24.23 8.41
CA GLU A 517 26.84 25.24 7.49
C GLU A 517 26.37 25.00 6.04
N GLN A 518 26.37 23.74 5.61
CA GLN A 518 25.92 23.35 4.29
C GLN A 518 24.40 23.47 4.16
N GLU A 519 23.65 23.01 5.17
CA GLU A 519 22.19 23.16 5.23
C GLU A 519 21.80 24.64 5.08
N ASN A 520 22.50 25.54 5.79
CA ASN A 520 22.26 26.97 5.70
C ASN A 520 22.53 27.52 4.29
N ARG A 521 23.65 27.15 3.67
CA ARG A 521 23.99 27.58 2.29
C ARG A 521 22.95 27.09 1.29
N PHE A 522 22.59 25.81 1.37
CA PHE A 522 21.61 25.20 0.49
C PHE A 522 20.24 25.89 0.59
N LEU A 523 19.75 26.10 1.81
CA LEU A 523 18.44 26.75 2.03
C LEU A 523 18.39 28.18 1.53
N VAL A 524 19.46 28.96 1.72
CA VAL A 524 19.51 30.33 1.20
C VAL A 524 19.35 30.35 -0.32
N MET A 525 19.96 29.40 -1.03
CA MET A 525 19.80 29.29 -2.48
C MET A 525 18.38 28.91 -2.86
N VAL A 526 17.82 27.86 -2.24
CA VAL A 526 16.45 27.39 -2.51
C VAL A 526 15.42 28.48 -2.25
N ILE A 527 15.47 29.13 -1.09
CA ILE A 527 14.47 30.15 -0.70
C ILE A 527 14.55 31.35 -1.64
N ARG A 528 15.76 31.82 -1.97
CA ARG A 528 15.94 32.93 -2.91
C ARG A 528 15.33 32.61 -4.28
N ASP A 529 15.60 31.40 -4.76
CA ASP A 529 15.15 30.96 -6.08
C ASP A 529 13.62 30.75 -6.11
N LEU A 530 13.02 30.21 -5.04
CA LEU A 530 11.55 30.12 -4.90
C LEU A 530 10.87 31.49 -4.79
N LEU A 531 11.48 32.44 -4.07
CA LEU A 531 10.96 33.83 -3.99
C LEU A 531 11.01 34.51 -5.37
N ASN A 532 12.13 34.37 -6.09
CA ASN A 532 12.25 34.85 -7.46
C ASN A 532 11.16 34.23 -8.36
N LEU A 533 10.95 32.92 -8.25
CA LEU A 533 9.87 32.22 -8.98
C LEU A 533 8.49 32.81 -8.65
N CYS A 534 8.22 33.10 -7.38
CA CYS A 534 6.97 33.74 -6.94
C CYS A 534 6.77 35.15 -7.51
N GLU A 535 7.86 35.91 -7.68
CA GLU A 535 7.83 37.27 -8.22
C GLU A 535 7.56 37.28 -9.73
N ILE A 536 8.24 36.40 -10.49
CA ILE A 536 8.11 36.35 -11.96
C ILE A 536 6.80 35.68 -12.42
N THR A 537 6.23 34.80 -11.59
CA THR A 537 5.04 34.02 -11.97
C THR A 537 3.76 34.84 -11.77
N LYS A 538 2.88 34.83 -12.79
CA LYS A 538 1.59 35.54 -12.79
C LYS A 538 0.45 34.60 -12.39
N GLY A 539 -0.63 35.16 -11.85
CA GLY A 539 -1.84 34.40 -11.45
C GLY A 539 -1.88 34.11 -9.95
N LYS A 540 -3.08 34.19 -9.35
CA LYS A 540 -3.26 33.97 -7.91
C LYS A 540 -3.00 32.52 -7.52
N ASP A 541 -3.53 31.58 -8.29
CA ASP A 541 -3.36 30.14 -8.03
C ASP A 541 -1.88 29.73 -8.07
N ASN A 542 -1.15 30.18 -9.10
CA ASN A 542 0.30 29.97 -9.20
C ASN A 542 1.06 30.51 -7.98
N LYS A 543 0.71 31.72 -7.53
CA LYS A 543 1.34 32.34 -6.35
C LYS A 543 0.98 31.60 -5.06
N ALA A 544 -0.25 31.11 -4.93
CA ALA A 544 -0.67 30.31 -3.79
C ALA A 544 0.12 28.99 -3.71
N VAL A 545 0.33 28.32 -4.85
CA VAL A 545 1.14 27.10 -4.93
C VAL A 545 2.61 27.36 -4.65
N ILE A 546 3.20 28.47 -5.12
CA ILE A 546 4.61 28.77 -4.81
C ILE A 546 4.76 29.16 -3.33
N ALA A 547 3.84 29.98 -2.80
CA ALA A 547 3.83 30.37 -1.40
C ALA A 547 3.66 29.16 -0.47
N SER A 548 2.80 28.20 -0.81
CA SER A 548 2.64 26.96 -0.04
C SER A 548 3.94 26.16 0.02
N ASN A 549 4.62 26.01 -1.12
CA ASN A 549 5.92 25.34 -1.17
C ASN A 549 7.00 26.06 -0.34
N ILE A 550 7.07 27.39 -0.39
CA ILE A 550 7.98 28.19 0.44
C ILE A 550 7.69 27.97 1.93
N MET A 551 6.41 28.06 2.33
CA MET A 551 5.99 27.87 3.72
C MET A 551 6.32 26.46 4.22
N TYR A 552 6.04 25.44 3.42
CA TYR A 552 6.38 24.06 3.73
C TYR A 552 7.90 23.90 3.92
N VAL A 553 8.72 24.32 2.94
CA VAL A 553 10.18 24.21 3.02
C VAL A 553 10.69 24.91 4.28
N VAL A 554 10.34 26.18 4.49
CA VAL A 554 10.79 26.93 5.66
C VAL A 554 10.36 26.27 6.98
N GLY A 555 9.13 25.76 7.05
CA GLY A 555 8.60 25.05 8.21
C GLY A 555 9.32 23.73 8.54
N GLN A 556 9.99 23.10 7.58
CA GLN A 556 10.78 21.88 7.81
C GLN A 556 12.16 22.15 8.42
N TYR A 557 12.71 23.38 8.35
CA TYR A 557 14.09 23.68 8.77
C TYR A 557 14.21 24.57 10.02
N PRO A 558 13.85 24.08 11.22
CA PRO A 558 13.90 24.87 12.45
C PRO A 558 15.33 25.15 12.95
N ARG A 559 16.36 24.43 12.49
CA ARG A 559 17.77 24.73 12.81
C ARG A 559 18.16 26.08 12.21
N PHE A 560 17.97 26.22 10.90
CA PHE A 560 18.17 27.47 10.15
C PHE A 560 17.40 28.64 10.79
N LEU A 561 16.11 28.46 11.05
CA LEU A 561 15.27 29.50 11.66
C LEU A 561 15.78 29.98 13.04
N ARG A 562 16.29 29.06 13.87
CA ARG A 562 16.85 29.42 15.19
C ARG A 562 18.17 30.19 15.08
N ALA A 563 18.96 29.94 14.05
CA ALA A 563 20.22 30.64 13.80
C ALA A 563 20.00 32.05 13.22
N HIS A 564 18.92 32.28 12.48
CA HIS A 564 18.67 33.51 11.73
C HIS A 564 17.42 34.28 12.20
N TRP A 565 17.51 34.98 13.34
CA TRP A 565 16.36 35.70 13.93
C TRP A 565 15.64 36.65 12.97
N LYS A 566 16.38 37.53 12.27
CA LYS A 566 15.76 38.49 11.34
C LYS A 566 14.91 37.79 10.28
N PHE A 567 15.42 36.67 9.76
CA PHE A 567 14.69 35.86 8.80
C PHE A 567 13.47 35.19 9.44
N LEU A 568 13.60 34.61 10.64
CA LEU A 568 12.48 34.04 11.39
C LEU A 568 11.37 35.09 11.65
N LYS A 569 11.72 36.30 12.07
CA LYS A 569 10.75 37.40 12.28
C LYS A 569 10.05 37.77 10.98
N THR A 570 10.79 37.89 9.86
CA THR A 570 10.20 38.13 8.54
C THR A 570 9.23 37.03 8.12
N VAL A 571 9.60 35.76 8.30
CA VAL A 571 8.73 34.61 7.98
C VAL A 571 7.44 34.66 8.79
N VAL A 572 7.52 34.88 10.11
CA VAL A 572 6.34 34.92 10.97
C VAL A 572 5.43 36.09 10.61
N ASN A 573 5.98 37.28 10.35
CA ASN A 573 5.17 38.41 9.89
C ASN A 573 4.49 38.10 8.55
N LYS A 574 5.17 37.38 7.64
CA LYS A 574 4.56 36.97 6.37
C LYS A 574 3.44 35.94 6.56
N LEU A 575 3.56 35.03 7.54
CA LEU A 575 2.47 34.12 7.91
C LEU A 575 1.26 34.91 8.43
N PHE A 576 1.47 35.99 9.19
CA PHE A 576 0.37 36.85 9.62
C PHE A 576 -0.29 37.59 8.45
N GLU A 577 0.47 38.02 7.44
CA GLU A 577 -0.13 38.53 6.20
C GLU A 577 -0.98 37.47 5.50
N PHE A 578 -0.52 36.21 5.44
CA PHE A 578 -1.27 35.10 4.83
C PHE A 578 -2.50 34.67 5.64
N MET A 579 -2.56 34.96 6.94
CA MET A 579 -3.78 34.79 7.74
C MET A 579 -4.93 35.71 7.29
N HIS A 580 -4.65 36.73 6.48
CA HIS A 580 -5.64 37.61 5.85
C HIS A 580 -5.92 37.28 4.37
N GLU A 581 -5.28 36.25 3.80
CA GLU A 581 -5.48 35.88 2.39
C GLU A 581 -6.67 34.93 2.23
N MET A 582 -7.69 35.36 1.50
CA MET A 582 -8.96 34.62 1.34
C MET A 582 -8.88 33.47 0.34
N HIS A 583 -7.71 33.21 -0.25
CA HIS A 583 -7.51 32.06 -1.13
C HIS A 583 -7.66 30.74 -0.36
N PRO A 584 -8.45 29.77 -0.85
CA PRO A 584 -8.69 28.50 -0.16
C PRO A 584 -7.39 27.81 0.29
N GLY A 585 -7.37 27.39 1.56
CA GLY A 585 -6.27 26.65 2.18
C GLY A 585 -5.05 27.48 2.61
N VAL A 586 -4.92 28.74 2.18
CA VAL A 586 -3.75 29.57 2.53
C VAL A 586 -3.72 29.93 4.01
N GLN A 587 -4.87 30.32 4.60
CA GLN A 587 -4.97 30.64 6.02
C GLN A 587 -4.70 29.42 6.92
N ASP A 588 -5.23 28.24 6.56
CA ASP A 588 -4.98 27.00 7.28
C ASP A 588 -3.49 26.66 7.27
N MET A 589 -2.86 26.74 6.10
CA MET A 589 -1.44 26.48 5.96
C MET A 589 -0.59 27.49 6.73
N ALA A 590 -0.99 28.76 6.77
CA ALA A 590 -0.31 29.78 7.55
C ALA A 590 -0.38 29.49 9.06
N CYS A 591 -1.55 29.10 9.56
CA CYS A 591 -1.75 28.73 10.97
C CYS A 591 -0.95 27.47 11.35
N ASP A 592 -0.99 26.42 10.53
CA ASP A 592 -0.29 25.17 10.80
C ASP A 592 1.24 25.35 10.71
N THR A 593 1.71 26.12 9.71
CA THR A 593 3.13 26.47 9.59
C THR A 593 3.59 27.29 10.79
N PHE A 594 2.76 28.26 11.24
CA PHE A 594 3.06 29.05 12.43
C PHE A 594 3.16 28.17 13.67
N LEU A 595 2.20 27.27 13.91
CA LEU A 595 2.24 26.31 15.02
C LEU A 595 3.54 25.49 15.01
N LYS A 596 3.90 24.94 13.86
CA LYS A 596 5.10 24.11 13.70
C LYS A 596 6.38 24.88 13.97
N ILE A 597 6.52 26.09 13.42
CA ILE A 597 7.66 26.98 13.69
C ILE A 597 7.74 27.26 15.19
N VAL A 598 6.61 27.60 15.82
CA VAL A 598 6.59 27.93 17.25
C VAL A 598 6.98 26.74 18.11
N GLN A 599 6.45 25.54 17.84
CA GLN A 599 6.80 24.34 18.60
C GLN A 599 8.31 24.08 18.62
N LYS A 600 9.02 24.38 17.51
CA LYS A 600 10.47 24.18 17.38
C LYS A 600 11.32 25.39 17.76
N CYS A 601 10.76 26.60 17.70
CA CYS A 601 11.50 27.87 17.89
C CYS A 601 11.02 28.70 19.11
N LYS A 602 10.07 28.23 19.92
CA LYS A 602 9.40 28.96 21.02
C LYS A 602 10.28 29.86 21.89
N ARG A 603 11.49 29.39 22.26
CA ARG A 603 12.44 30.15 23.10
C ARG A 603 12.88 31.47 22.46
N LYS A 604 12.97 31.55 21.13
CA LYS A 604 13.37 32.76 20.40
C LYS A 604 12.31 33.86 20.47
N PHE A 605 11.04 33.52 20.67
CA PHE A 605 9.94 34.48 20.73
C PHE A 605 9.77 35.14 22.11
N VAL A 606 10.17 34.46 23.18
CA VAL A 606 10.06 34.96 24.56
C VAL A 606 11.33 35.67 25.05
N THR A 607 12.47 35.42 24.40
CA THR A 607 13.73 36.12 24.70
C THR A 607 13.87 37.35 23.83
N GLN A 608 14.30 38.48 24.41
CA GLN A 608 14.62 39.68 23.64
C GLN A 608 15.81 39.40 22.72
N GLN A 609 15.61 39.60 21.41
CA GLN A 609 16.60 39.30 20.39
C GLN A 609 17.46 40.53 20.11
N VAL A 610 18.64 40.30 19.53
CA VAL A 610 19.61 41.36 19.21
C VAL A 610 18.99 42.35 18.21
N GLY A 611 18.89 43.62 18.60
CA GLY A 611 18.32 44.68 17.79
C GLY A 611 16.81 44.88 17.96
N GLU A 612 16.16 44.18 18.88
CA GLU A 612 14.74 44.34 19.21
C GLU A 612 14.56 45.06 20.56
N ASN A 613 13.46 45.82 20.71
CA ASN A 613 13.17 46.57 21.93
C ASN A 613 12.46 45.73 23.01
N GLU A 614 11.69 44.73 22.60
CA GLU A 614 10.94 43.82 23.49
C GLU A 614 10.91 42.40 22.90
N PRO A 615 10.55 41.38 23.71
CA PRO A 615 10.29 40.04 23.18
C PRO A 615 9.14 40.04 22.17
N PHE A 616 9.28 39.28 21.08
CA PHE A 616 8.28 39.22 20.02
C PHE A 616 6.89 38.76 20.52
N VAL A 617 6.83 37.90 21.53
CA VAL A 617 5.55 37.50 22.14
C VAL A 617 4.76 38.70 22.68
N SER A 618 5.45 39.72 23.21
CA SER A 618 4.80 40.95 23.70
C SER A 618 4.26 41.79 22.54
N GLU A 619 5.03 41.94 21.45
CA GLU A 619 4.59 42.62 20.22
C GLU A 619 3.35 41.93 19.63
N LEU A 620 3.38 40.59 19.54
CA LEU A 620 2.28 39.76 19.05
C LEU A 620 1.00 39.93 19.88
N LEU A 621 1.11 39.88 21.21
CA LEU A 621 -0.05 39.98 22.10
C LEU A 621 -0.71 41.36 22.04
N THR A 622 0.04 42.41 21.72
CA THR A 622 -0.52 43.76 21.48
C THR A 622 -1.34 43.80 20.19
N ASN A 623 -0.88 43.11 19.14
CA ASN A 623 -1.52 43.08 17.83
C ASN A 623 -2.48 41.88 17.64
N LEU A 624 -2.80 41.16 18.72
CA LEU A 624 -3.58 39.92 18.67
C LEU A 624 -4.91 40.08 17.91
N ALA A 625 -5.67 41.13 18.22
CA ALA A 625 -6.98 41.38 17.60
C ALA A 625 -6.88 41.65 16.10
N THR A 626 -5.80 42.30 15.66
CA THR A 626 -5.56 42.54 14.23
C THR A 626 -5.12 41.28 13.51
N THR A 627 -4.27 40.45 14.12
CA THR A 627 -3.72 39.24 13.47
C THR A 627 -4.77 38.18 13.21
N ILE A 628 -5.75 38.00 14.10
CA ILE A 628 -6.76 36.93 13.99
C ILE A 628 -8.07 37.37 13.30
N LEU A 629 -8.12 38.60 12.77
CA LEU A 629 -9.37 39.26 12.37
C LEU A 629 -10.17 38.46 11.32
N ASP A 630 -9.48 37.93 10.31
CA ASP A 630 -10.10 37.26 9.16
C ASP A 630 -10.05 35.73 9.26
N LEU A 631 -9.63 35.19 10.41
CA LEU A 631 -9.49 33.74 10.62
C LEU A 631 -10.82 33.08 11.01
N GLU A 632 -11.00 31.86 10.53
CA GLU A 632 -12.12 30.99 10.93
C GLU A 632 -11.89 30.40 12.35
N PRO A 633 -12.94 29.94 13.06
CA PRO A 633 -12.81 29.48 14.44
C PRO A 633 -11.73 28.41 14.67
N HIS A 634 -11.62 27.41 13.79
CA HIS A 634 -10.58 26.37 13.95
C HIS A 634 -9.16 26.92 13.74
N GLN A 635 -8.97 27.87 12.83
CA GLN A 635 -7.69 28.55 12.63
C GLN A 635 -7.31 29.41 13.84
N ILE A 636 -8.28 30.09 14.45
CA ILE A 636 -8.09 30.82 15.71
C ILE A 636 -7.64 29.84 16.80
N HIS A 637 -8.24 28.65 16.91
CA HIS A 637 -7.84 27.65 17.89
C HIS A 637 -6.37 27.22 17.70
N THR A 638 -5.95 26.93 16.47
CA THR A 638 -4.55 26.62 16.11
C THR A 638 -3.61 27.78 16.43
N PHE A 639 -4.02 29.02 16.16
CA PHE A 639 -3.23 30.22 16.48
C PHE A 639 -3.02 30.36 17.99
N TYR A 640 -4.08 30.20 18.78
CA TYR A 640 -3.99 30.30 20.25
C TYR A 640 -3.14 29.16 20.86
N GLU A 641 -3.22 27.95 20.31
CA GLU A 641 -2.31 26.85 20.68
C GLU A 641 -0.84 27.23 20.42
N SER A 642 -0.58 27.84 19.26
CA SER A 642 0.76 28.31 18.89
C SER A 642 1.30 29.30 19.92
N VAL A 643 0.54 30.36 20.23
CA VAL A 643 0.98 31.36 21.22
C VAL A 643 1.10 30.74 22.62
N GLY A 644 0.24 29.78 22.97
CA GLY A 644 0.35 29.01 24.21
C GLY A 644 1.70 28.28 24.35
N HIS A 645 2.21 27.69 23.26
CA HIS A 645 3.56 27.11 23.25
C HIS A 645 4.68 28.15 23.40
N MET A 646 4.51 29.38 22.89
CA MET A 646 5.48 30.46 23.17
C MET A 646 5.50 30.77 24.65
N ILE A 647 4.33 31.05 25.25
CA ILE A 647 4.19 31.45 26.65
C ILE A 647 4.73 30.34 27.57
N GLN A 648 4.51 29.07 27.23
CA GLN A 648 5.08 27.92 27.95
C GLN A 648 6.61 28.00 28.08
N ALA A 649 7.30 28.58 27.10
CA ALA A 649 8.76 28.68 27.08
C ALA A 649 9.32 29.86 27.89
N GLU A 650 8.49 30.80 28.35
CA GLU A 650 8.92 31.90 29.22
C GLU A 650 9.39 31.33 30.55
N SER A 651 10.57 31.72 31.05
CA SER A 651 11.12 31.20 32.30
C SER A 651 10.62 31.96 33.53
N ASP A 652 10.28 33.23 33.40
CA ASP A 652 9.74 34.04 34.50
C ASP A 652 8.24 33.77 34.68
N ASN A 653 7.84 33.22 35.83
CA ASN A 653 6.44 32.93 36.13
C ASN A 653 5.56 34.18 36.09
N THR A 654 6.06 35.33 36.54
CA THR A 654 5.29 36.58 36.58
C THR A 654 4.97 37.08 35.18
N LYS A 655 5.97 37.05 34.28
CA LYS A 655 5.78 37.39 32.87
C LYS A 655 4.90 36.36 32.16
N ARG A 656 5.06 35.08 32.47
CA ARG A 656 4.23 34.01 31.91
C ARG A 656 2.75 34.24 32.22
N ASP A 657 2.43 34.58 33.47
CA ASP A 657 1.05 34.88 33.91
C ASP A 657 0.51 36.17 33.27
N GLU A 658 1.36 37.19 33.11
CA GLU A 658 1.01 38.43 32.40
C GLU A 658 0.69 38.18 30.91
N TYR A 659 1.53 37.42 30.21
CA TYR A 659 1.29 37.02 28.83
C TYR A 659 0.04 36.15 28.67
N LEU A 660 -0.19 35.20 29.59
CA LEU A 660 -1.40 34.38 29.59
C LEU A 660 -2.65 35.25 29.74
N LYS A 661 -2.62 36.23 30.65
CA LYS A 661 -3.73 37.16 30.86
C LYS A 661 -4.01 38.02 29.62
N ARG A 662 -2.96 38.45 28.90
CA ARG A 662 -3.11 39.19 27.63
C ARG A 662 -3.67 38.31 26.52
N LEU A 663 -3.16 37.09 26.36
CA LEU A 663 -3.66 36.12 25.37
C LEU A 663 -5.15 35.84 25.57
N MET A 664 -5.56 35.59 26.82
CA MET A 664 -6.94 35.24 27.14
C MET A 664 -7.88 36.45 27.29
N SER A 665 -7.41 37.68 27.03
CA SER A 665 -8.20 38.89 27.21
C SER A 665 -9.50 38.91 26.38
N LEU A 666 -9.41 38.61 25.08
CA LEU A 666 -10.57 38.61 24.17
C LEU A 666 -11.57 37.49 24.52
N PRO A 667 -11.17 36.20 24.69
CA PRO A 667 -12.09 35.16 25.16
C PRO A 667 -12.72 35.48 26.51
N ASN A 668 -11.96 36.02 27.46
CA ASN A 668 -12.45 36.33 28.81
C ASN A 668 -13.43 37.50 28.82
N GLN A 669 -13.22 38.53 27.98
CA GLN A 669 -14.18 39.63 27.83
C GLN A 669 -15.52 39.10 27.31
N LYS A 670 -15.50 38.32 26.23
CA LYS A 670 -16.71 37.71 25.66
C LYS A 670 -17.37 36.71 26.62
N TRP A 671 -16.58 35.95 27.38
CA TRP A 671 -17.08 35.08 28.45
C TRP A 671 -17.80 35.87 29.54
N ALA A 672 -17.18 36.94 30.05
CA ALA A 672 -17.76 37.78 31.08
C ALA A 672 -19.06 38.46 30.62
N GLU A 673 -19.13 38.90 29.35
CA GLU A 673 -20.36 39.43 28.74
C GLU A 673 -21.48 38.39 28.73
N ILE A 674 -21.19 37.16 28.28
CA ILE A 674 -22.17 36.06 28.23
C ILE A 674 -22.63 35.69 29.64
N ILE A 675 -21.72 35.58 30.61
CA ILE A 675 -22.05 35.26 32.00
C ILE A 675 -22.86 36.38 32.65
N GLY A 676 -22.50 37.65 32.41
CA GLY A 676 -23.26 38.81 32.89
C GLY A 676 -24.69 38.83 32.35
N GLN A 677 -24.86 38.53 31.06
CA GLN A 677 -26.17 38.38 30.44
C GLN A 677 -26.95 37.17 30.99
N ALA A 678 -26.30 36.02 31.13
CA ALA A 678 -26.92 34.81 31.67
C ALA A 678 -27.34 34.96 33.14
N GLY A 679 -26.63 35.79 33.91
CA GLY A 679 -27.01 36.17 35.28
C GLY A 679 -28.30 36.98 35.35
N GLN A 680 -28.65 37.73 34.28
CA GLN A 680 -29.92 38.45 34.17
C GLN A 680 -31.05 37.55 33.61
N SER A 681 -30.75 36.74 32.60
CA SER A 681 -31.70 35.79 32.03
C SER A 681 -31.01 34.52 31.54
N ILE A 682 -31.35 33.39 32.17
CA ILE A 682 -30.83 32.06 31.81
C ILE A 682 -31.30 31.64 30.41
N ASP A 683 -32.37 32.22 29.88
CA ASP A 683 -32.89 31.89 28.54
C ASP A 683 -31.92 32.24 27.42
N ILE A 684 -30.96 33.12 27.66
CA ILE A 684 -29.90 33.48 26.69
C ILE A 684 -29.03 32.25 26.36
N LEU A 685 -28.83 31.34 27.31
CA LEU A 685 -28.09 30.09 27.09
C LEU A 685 -28.86 29.05 26.26
N LYS A 686 -30.12 29.33 25.86
CA LYS A 686 -30.86 28.53 24.88
C LYS A 686 -30.62 28.98 23.44
N ASN A 687 -30.08 30.18 23.24
CA ASN A 687 -29.79 30.70 21.91
C ASN A 687 -28.61 29.93 21.30
N GLN A 688 -28.83 29.35 20.11
CA GLN A 688 -27.81 28.57 19.40
C GLN A 688 -26.53 29.37 19.11
N ASP A 689 -26.62 30.67 18.82
CA ASP A 689 -25.46 31.50 18.53
C ASP A 689 -24.62 31.79 19.78
N VAL A 690 -25.28 31.91 20.94
CA VAL A 690 -24.62 32.03 22.24
C VAL A 690 -23.93 30.72 22.60
N ILE A 691 -24.61 29.57 22.40
CA ILE A 691 -24.00 28.24 22.64
C ILE A 691 -22.79 28.02 21.72
N ARG A 692 -22.87 28.39 20.44
CA ARG A 692 -21.72 28.33 19.51
C ARG A 692 -20.57 29.22 20.00
N SER A 693 -20.87 30.42 20.47
CA SER A 693 -19.86 31.32 21.05
C SER A 693 -19.21 30.73 22.31
N VAL A 694 -20.00 30.13 23.21
CA VAL A 694 -19.50 29.41 24.39
C VAL A 694 -18.60 28.24 23.99
N LEU A 695 -19.03 27.43 23.00
CA LEU A 695 -18.25 26.30 22.50
C LEU A 695 -16.90 26.78 21.95
N ASN A 696 -16.88 27.82 21.12
CA ASN A 696 -15.65 28.38 20.56
C ASN A 696 -14.71 28.90 21.67
N ILE A 697 -15.23 29.59 22.70
CA ILE A 697 -14.43 30.04 23.85
C ILE A 697 -13.81 28.84 24.59
N LEU A 698 -14.58 27.79 24.85
CA LEU A 698 -14.10 26.59 25.53
C LEU A 698 -13.08 25.81 24.69
N GLN A 699 -13.26 25.76 23.36
CA GLN A 699 -12.29 25.17 22.44
C GLN A 699 -10.99 25.98 22.42
N THR A 700 -11.05 27.31 22.42
CA THR A 700 -9.88 28.17 22.55
C THR A 700 -9.15 27.91 23.87
N ASN A 701 -9.87 27.82 24.99
CA ASN A 701 -9.29 27.45 26.28
C ASN A 701 -8.64 26.06 26.23
N THR A 702 -9.25 25.10 25.52
CA THR A 702 -8.71 23.73 25.35
C THR A 702 -7.38 23.74 24.58
N SER A 703 -7.30 24.49 23.47
CA SER A 703 -6.07 24.67 22.69
C SER A 703 -4.93 25.32 23.50
N VAL A 704 -5.25 26.36 24.27
CA VAL A 704 -4.27 27.01 25.16
C VAL A 704 -3.85 26.11 26.32
N ALA A 705 -4.79 25.34 26.89
CA ALA A 705 -4.48 24.37 27.96
C ALA A 705 -3.58 23.23 27.47
N THR A 706 -3.84 22.72 26.26
CA THR A 706 -3.06 21.64 25.64
C THR A 706 -1.61 22.04 25.44
N SER A 707 -1.36 23.30 25.06
CA SER A 707 -0.02 23.82 24.82
C SER A 707 0.73 24.26 26.08
N LEU A 708 0.05 24.85 27.08
CA LEU A 708 0.65 25.34 28.33
C LEU A 708 0.80 24.27 29.42
N GLY A 709 -0.06 23.25 29.43
CA GLY A 709 -0.10 22.23 30.47
C GLY A 709 -0.37 22.84 31.86
N PRO A 710 0.42 22.52 32.91
CA PRO A 710 0.19 22.99 34.27
C PRO A 710 0.14 24.52 34.43
N HIS A 711 0.80 25.26 33.54
CA HIS A 711 0.83 26.72 33.57
C HIS A 711 -0.51 27.38 33.19
N PHE A 712 -1.50 26.61 32.76
CA PHE A 712 -2.86 27.09 32.49
C PHE A 712 -3.69 27.31 33.77
N PHE A 713 -3.20 26.88 34.94
CA PHE A 713 -3.95 26.94 36.21
C PHE A 713 -4.57 28.31 36.55
N PRO A 714 -3.88 29.46 36.36
CA PRO A 714 -4.47 30.77 36.66
C PRO A 714 -5.71 31.07 35.82
N GLN A 715 -5.69 30.68 34.54
CA GLN A 715 -6.81 30.90 33.61
C GLN A 715 -8.00 29.99 33.92
N ILE A 716 -7.77 28.68 34.13
CA ILE A 716 -8.89 27.79 34.46
C ILE A 716 -9.53 28.19 35.78
N SER A 717 -8.74 28.60 36.77
CA SER A 717 -9.24 29.05 38.08
C SER A 717 -10.18 30.27 37.96
N LEU A 718 -9.93 31.16 36.98
CA LEU A 718 -10.77 32.32 36.72
C LEU A 718 -12.16 31.94 36.22
N ILE A 719 -12.26 30.97 35.31
CA ILE A 719 -13.53 30.63 34.63
C ILE A 719 -14.23 29.40 35.20
N PHE A 720 -13.59 28.64 36.09
CA PHE A 720 -14.04 27.30 36.51
C PHE A 720 -15.46 27.27 37.09
N LEU A 721 -15.77 28.15 38.04
CA LEU A 721 -17.08 28.17 38.70
C LEU A 721 -18.21 28.59 37.74
N ASP A 722 -17.93 29.57 36.88
CA ASP A 722 -18.87 30.02 35.85
C ASP A 722 -19.10 28.91 34.82
N MET A 723 -18.04 28.22 34.41
CA MET A 723 -18.09 27.11 33.46
C MET A 723 -18.97 25.96 34.00
N LEU A 724 -18.82 25.60 35.29
CA LEU A 724 -19.68 24.61 35.93
C LEU A 724 -21.14 25.05 35.99
N THR A 725 -21.38 26.34 36.16
CA THR A 725 -22.73 26.93 36.18
C THR A 725 -23.38 26.83 34.80
N VAL A 726 -22.65 27.23 33.75
CA VAL A 726 -23.09 27.08 32.35
C VAL A 726 -23.36 25.60 32.03
N TYR A 727 -22.44 24.70 32.39
CA TYR A 727 -22.58 23.26 32.16
C TYR A 727 -23.87 22.70 32.79
N ARG A 728 -24.14 23.00 34.07
CA ARG A 728 -25.38 22.56 34.75
C ARG A 728 -26.64 23.10 34.09
N ASN A 729 -26.62 24.36 33.65
CA ASN A 729 -27.78 24.98 33.02
C ASN A 729 -28.07 24.43 31.62
N VAL A 730 -27.03 24.22 30.81
CA VAL A 730 -27.15 23.56 29.50
C VAL A 730 -27.63 22.12 29.66
N GLN A 731 -27.08 21.37 30.62
CA GLN A 731 -27.52 20.00 30.92
C GLN A 731 -29.02 19.94 31.26
N ARG A 732 -29.50 20.86 32.11
CA ARG A 732 -30.94 20.96 32.46
C ARG A 732 -31.81 21.31 31.25
N ALA A 733 -31.33 22.17 30.35
CA ALA A 733 -32.04 22.53 29.13
C ALA A 733 -32.17 21.31 28.17
N CYS A 734 -31.12 20.51 28.02
CA CYS A 734 -31.16 19.29 27.21
C CYS A 734 -32.12 18.23 27.78
N ILE A 735 -32.13 18.02 29.11
CA ILE A 735 -33.03 17.04 29.76
C ILE A 735 -34.50 17.41 29.54
N LYS A 736 -34.86 18.70 29.58
CA LYS A 736 -36.22 19.19 29.32
C LYS A 736 -36.65 19.11 27.85
N HIS A 737 -35.73 18.86 26.92
CA HIS A 737 -36.04 18.75 25.49
C HIS A 737 -36.26 17.29 25.04
N TYR A 738 -35.79 16.33 25.85
CA TYR A 738 -35.92 14.88 25.62
C TYR A 738 -37.02 14.22 26.48
N CYS A 739 -37.52 14.90 27.50
CA CYS A 739 -38.78 14.58 28.20
C CYS A 739 -39.88 15.47 27.63
#